data_AF-A0A1Y2CHW3-F1
#
_entry.id   AF-A0A1Y2CHW3-F1
#
_cell.length_a   1.000
_cell.length_b   1.000
_cell.length_c   1.000
_cell.angle_alpha   90.00
_cell.angle_beta   90.00
_cell.angle_gamma   90.00
#
_symmetry.space_group_name_H-M   'P 1'
#
loop_
_entity.id
_entity.type
_entity.pdbx_description
1 polymer ?
#
loop_
_entity_poly.entity_id
_entity_poly.type
_entity_poly.pdbx_seq_one_letter_code
_entity_poly.pdbx_strand_id
1 'polypeptide(L)'
;MKTFSFSPVKDYLPSSHAQYPVITGRKESAEHLSANFPKMLLTATPFQLNPLTPLSDSSQFRQPNTLGPLLRFSDISNGVWKGSVLVINTLNGATPNCVLSTGSVSTPLLIDSFAGYSFYRFDLTIPLLDQSQRISYTIESTFTKSTHTFHIPRISDEARFTFWSCNGFGDVEHQDKLGHAPMWKDLLKNHDHSPFHIQIGGGDQIYIDGPIDLFGVPLLKQFLETPDINDRDKVEWTMEHEVTVSERYFVGYVHHFQEDGFKEALAQIPYAFVCDDHDIFDGYGSYPAKQQESPVIQNIGRIGHRFYLLFQHHTTFERAFQDSLFPERKGFNWIKQFGPSTLVLGLDNRSNRTEQTIIPSDCWTAIWSSIDARVQGSPTPIKHLYVVATVPVLYPRMEIINNTMEAITALQNMTRTVVRPFSQFFGWIGSATFGGGASPQKRIQTEGTVVKTSFMGGTGGKSGLLYRLMGTFGQPDLRDDLIDEWTHPFHIKERNMMVERLQEISRTKQVRVSFLSGDVHLCGVGRFRTAVESGEYNVATDSRAMYQIISSAIVNAPGPQGIITLLHTNPRILGPSITGIANTSEEMFDLFEKDVDGTVLQNKRLLARRNWSSFEARTDGAYSVQIHVENGDSESIAYEIEIPVLEK
;
A
#
# COMPACT_ATOMS: atom_id res chain seq x y z
N MET A 1 34.96 -40.08 64.80
CA MET A 1 34.63 -39.20 65.95
C MET A 1 33.84 -38.03 65.38
N LYS A 2 32.63 -37.72 65.89
CA LYS A 2 32.34 -36.83 67.05
C LYS A 2 32.95 -35.42 66.87
N THR A 3 32.22 -34.30 66.97
CA THR A 3 30.77 -34.04 67.19
C THR A 3 30.45 -32.53 67.00
N PHE A 4 29.23 -32.19 66.52
CA PHE A 4 28.33 -31.04 66.89
C PHE A 4 28.92 -29.66 67.33
N SER A 5 28.34 -28.48 67.04
CA SER A 5 27.03 -28.03 66.49
C SER A 5 27.19 -26.54 65.99
N PHE A 6 26.20 -25.68 65.69
CA PHE A 6 24.72 -25.64 65.80
C PHE A 6 24.11 -24.64 64.76
N SER A 7 22.92 -24.08 65.02
CA SER A 7 22.30 -22.98 64.25
C SER A 7 21.54 -22.02 65.17
N PRO A 8 21.18 -20.81 64.71
CA PRO A 8 19.74 -20.50 64.57
C PRO A 8 19.38 -19.93 63.18
N VAL A 9 18.15 -19.40 63.04
CA VAL A 9 17.39 -19.23 61.78
C VAL A 9 16.78 -17.81 61.68
N LYS A 10 16.39 -17.40 60.45
CA LYS A 10 15.76 -16.13 59.98
C LYS A 10 16.74 -15.06 59.47
N ASP A 11 16.40 -14.23 58.47
CA ASP A 11 15.10 -13.97 57.80
C ASP A 11 15.13 -14.08 56.25
N TYR A 12 13.95 -14.01 55.62
CA TYR A 12 13.74 -14.03 54.16
C TYR A 12 13.96 -12.66 53.48
N LEU A 13 14.66 -12.62 52.34
CA LEU A 13 14.40 -11.69 51.22
C LEU A 13 15.16 -12.16 49.94
N PRO A 14 14.49 -12.46 48.81
CA PRO A 14 15.15 -12.84 47.56
C PRO A 14 15.37 -11.64 46.61
N SER A 15 16.61 -11.14 46.49
CA SER A 15 16.97 -10.11 45.52
C SER A 15 17.24 -10.70 44.12
N SER A 16 16.18 -10.94 43.35
CA SER A 16 16.26 -11.56 42.01
C SER A 16 16.71 -10.58 40.91
N HIS A 17 17.99 -10.23 40.88
CA HIS A 17 18.60 -9.62 39.68
C HIS A 17 18.87 -10.67 38.60
N ALA A 18 17.80 -11.11 37.92
CA ALA A 18 17.93 -11.82 36.65
C ALA A 18 18.51 -10.85 35.61
N GLN A 19 19.77 -11.07 35.21
CA GLN A 19 20.38 -10.31 34.12
C GLN A 19 19.71 -10.71 32.80
N TYR A 20 19.19 -9.74 32.05
CA TYR A 20 18.66 -9.98 30.71
C TYR A 20 19.77 -10.58 29.82
N PRO A 21 19.49 -11.65 29.06
CA PRO A 21 20.46 -12.22 28.14
C PRO A 21 20.69 -11.25 26.98
N VAL A 22 21.82 -10.54 27.01
CA VAL A 22 22.26 -9.71 25.88
C VAL A 22 22.52 -10.66 24.71
N ILE A 23 21.69 -10.60 23.67
CA ILE A 23 21.93 -11.31 22.41
C ILE A 23 23.04 -10.56 21.68
N THR A 24 24.29 -10.79 22.09
CA THR A 24 25.46 -10.37 21.33
C THR A 24 25.54 -11.22 20.07
N GLY A 25 24.89 -10.75 19.01
CA GLY A 25 25.20 -11.18 17.65
C GLY A 25 26.72 -11.04 17.42
N ARG A 26 27.29 -11.91 16.58
CA ARG A 26 28.71 -11.80 16.22
C ARG A 26 28.96 -10.41 15.64
N LYS A 27 30.06 -9.77 16.06
CA LYS A 27 30.58 -8.58 15.39
C LYS A 27 31.13 -8.95 14.02
N GLU A 28 30.24 -9.09 13.05
CA GLU A 28 30.54 -8.57 11.71
C GLU A 28 30.75 -7.05 11.86
N SER A 29 31.69 -6.48 11.11
CA SER A 29 32.04 -5.07 11.27
C SER A 29 30.86 -4.16 10.92
N ALA A 30 30.63 -3.12 11.73
CA ALA A 30 29.54 -2.16 11.48
C ALA A 30 29.61 -1.55 10.06
N GLU A 31 30.83 -1.39 9.54
CA GLU A 31 31.14 -0.94 8.18
C GLU A 31 30.54 -1.84 7.07
N HIS A 32 30.40 -3.16 7.31
CA HIS A 32 29.76 -4.07 6.36
C HIS A 32 28.23 -4.05 6.43
N LEU A 33 27.66 -3.67 7.58
CA LEU A 33 26.21 -3.43 7.70
C LEU A 33 25.84 -2.08 7.06
N SER A 34 26.58 -1.02 7.35
CA SER A 34 26.33 0.34 6.82
C SER A 34 26.49 0.49 5.31
N ALA A 35 27.10 -0.48 4.62
CA ALA A 35 27.20 -0.50 3.16
C ALA A 35 25.92 -1.01 2.46
N ASN A 36 24.98 -1.62 3.20
CA ASN A 36 23.86 -2.41 2.65
C ASN A 36 22.47 -1.98 3.17
N PHE A 37 22.40 -1.06 4.13
CA PHE A 37 21.12 -0.45 4.50
C PHE A 37 20.80 0.76 3.59
N PRO A 38 19.52 1.02 3.29
CA PRO A 38 19.08 2.28 2.70
C PRO A 38 19.69 3.48 3.43
N LYS A 39 20.30 4.41 2.69
CA LYS A 39 21.12 5.50 3.27
C LYS A 39 20.37 6.32 4.32
N MET A 40 19.08 6.52 4.08
CA MET A 40 18.11 7.24 4.90
C MET A 40 17.85 6.60 6.29
N LEU A 41 18.16 5.31 6.45
CA LEU A 41 17.99 4.59 7.72
C LEU A 41 19.27 4.61 8.59
N LEU A 42 20.39 5.09 8.04
CA LEU A 42 21.71 5.12 8.71
C LEU A 42 22.04 6.50 9.33
N THR A 43 21.34 7.54 8.91
CA THR A 43 21.46 8.94 9.36
C THR A 43 20.65 9.25 10.61
N ALA A 44 19.56 8.51 10.83
CA ALA A 44 18.61 8.73 11.91
C ALA A 44 19.12 8.21 13.27
N THR A 45 19.17 9.07 14.29
CA THR A 45 19.59 8.70 15.66
C THR A 45 18.60 7.73 16.32
N PRO A 46 18.99 6.49 16.65
CA PRO A 46 18.08 5.53 17.28
C PRO A 46 17.97 5.79 18.79
N PHE A 47 16.82 6.29 19.24
CA PHE A 47 16.50 6.32 20.67
C PHE A 47 16.09 4.93 21.17
N GLN A 48 16.75 4.43 22.22
CA GLN A 48 16.40 3.13 22.81
C GLN A 48 15.16 3.25 23.71
N LEU A 49 13.99 2.89 23.18
CA LEU A 49 12.75 2.81 23.95
C LEU A 49 12.78 1.63 24.93
N ASN A 50 12.20 1.83 26.13
CA ASN A 50 11.93 0.75 27.07
C ASN A 50 10.66 -0.01 26.61
N PRO A 51 10.73 -1.32 26.29
CA PRO A 51 9.57 -2.08 25.82
C PRO A 51 8.50 -2.32 26.90
N LEU A 52 8.77 -1.96 28.17
CA LEU A 52 7.80 -1.97 29.28
C LEU A 52 7.12 -0.61 29.54
N THR A 53 7.46 0.46 28.81
CA THR A 53 6.69 1.71 28.84
C THR A 53 5.28 1.41 28.30
N PRO A 54 4.19 1.68 29.04
CA PRO A 54 2.84 1.44 28.53
C PRO A 54 2.49 2.40 27.39
N LEU A 55 1.47 2.04 26.60
CA LEU A 55 0.80 2.99 25.70
C LEU A 55 0.24 4.19 26.50
N SER A 56 0.15 5.33 25.85
CA SER A 56 -0.69 6.45 26.27
C SER A 56 -2.19 6.12 26.09
N ASP A 57 -3.07 7.14 26.15
CA ASP A 57 -4.50 6.92 25.95
C ASP A 57 -4.81 6.51 24.49
N SER A 58 -4.92 5.21 24.32
CA SER A 58 -5.19 4.49 23.08
C SER A 58 -6.61 3.90 23.09
N SER A 59 -7.50 4.39 23.97
CA SER A 59 -8.87 3.88 24.14
C SER A 59 -9.76 4.03 22.89
N GLN A 60 -9.42 4.95 21.99
CA GLN A 60 -10.05 5.11 20.67
C GLN A 60 -9.64 4.04 19.63
N PHE A 61 -8.59 3.25 19.90
CA PHE A 61 -8.06 2.24 18.98
C PHE A 61 -8.41 0.80 19.43
N ARG A 62 -8.48 -0.14 18.48
CA ARG A 62 -8.64 -1.56 18.81
C ARG A 62 -7.41 -2.03 19.57
N GLN A 63 -7.60 -2.95 20.51
CA GLN A 63 -6.55 -3.35 21.44
C GLN A 63 -5.72 -4.54 20.88
N PRO A 64 -4.43 -4.69 21.23
CA PRO A 64 -3.57 -5.72 20.62
C PRO A 64 -3.92 -7.17 20.98
N ASN A 65 -4.76 -7.39 21.99
CA ASN A 65 -5.10 -8.74 22.48
C ASN A 65 -5.98 -9.57 21.53
N THR A 66 -6.56 -8.97 20.50
CA THR A 66 -7.35 -9.66 19.46
C THR A 66 -6.72 -9.63 18.07
N LEU A 67 -5.50 -9.10 17.95
CA LEU A 67 -4.79 -9.00 16.66
C LEU A 67 -4.21 -10.35 16.22
N GLY A 68 -4.44 -10.68 14.96
CA GLY A 68 -3.83 -11.82 14.28
C GLY A 68 -4.41 -13.18 14.67
N PRO A 69 -3.73 -14.29 14.33
CA PRO A 69 -2.42 -14.38 13.69
C PRO A 69 -2.34 -13.73 12.30
N LEU A 70 -1.14 -13.26 11.94
CA LEU A 70 -0.85 -12.78 10.59
C LEU A 70 -0.05 -13.86 9.84
N LEU A 71 -0.46 -14.23 8.61
CA LEU A 71 0.12 -15.32 7.83
C LEU A 71 0.81 -14.80 6.56
N ARG A 72 2.16 -14.75 6.57
CA ARG A 72 2.95 -14.20 5.46
C ARG A 72 3.53 -15.30 4.55
N PHE A 73 3.45 -15.09 3.25
CA PHE A 73 4.12 -15.90 2.23
C PHE A 73 5.59 -15.50 2.02
N SER A 74 6.47 -16.50 1.94
CA SER A 74 7.90 -16.31 1.63
C SER A 74 8.25 -16.76 0.21
N ASP A 75 8.10 -18.04 -0.13
CA ASP A 75 8.53 -18.59 -1.43
C ASP A 75 7.95 -20.01 -1.67
N ILE A 76 7.78 -20.41 -2.93
CA ILE A 76 7.66 -21.82 -3.33
C ILE A 76 8.96 -22.20 -4.05
N SER A 77 9.85 -22.93 -3.40
CA SER A 77 11.12 -23.37 -4.02
C SER A 77 11.41 -24.84 -3.73
N ASN A 78 11.90 -25.54 -4.76
CA ASN A 78 12.30 -26.96 -4.70
C ASN A 78 11.22 -27.90 -4.14
N GLY A 79 9.95 -27.70 -4.53
CA GLY A 79 8.80 -28.49 -4.06
C GLY A 79 8.38 -28.21 -2.62
N VAL A 80 8.82 -27.09 -2.02
CA VAL A 80 8.52 -26.72 -0.63
C VAL A 80 7.94 -25.31 -0.58
N TRP A 81 6.76 -25.18 0.01
CA TRP A 81 6.15 -23.91 0.38
C TRP A 81 6.74 -23.40 1.69
N LYS A 82 7.10 -22.11 1.72
CA LYS A 82 7.67 -21.43 2.88
C LYS A 82 6.84 -20.20 3.21
N GLY A 83 6.55 -20.03 4.49
CA GLY A 83 5.84 -18.88 5.03
C GLY A 83 6.23 -18.62 6.48
N SER A 84 5.52 -17.71 7.14
CA SER A 84 5.68 -17.51 8.59
C SER A 84 4.40 -16.95 9.20
N VAL A 85 4.16 -17.24 10.48
CA VAL A 85 3.08 -16.64 11.26
C VAL A 85 3.67 -15.66 12.27
N LEU A 86 3.08 -14.47 12.39
CA LEU A 86 3.34 -13.52 13.47
C LEU A 86 2.23 -13.57 14.50
N VAL A 87 2.62 -13.57 15.77
CA VAL A 87 1.74 -13.56 16.95
C VAL A 87 2.20 -12.47 17.91
N ILE A 88 1.31 -11.55 18.27
CA ILE A 88 1.54 -10.64 19.40
C ILE A 88 1.13 -11.33 20.70
N ASN A 89 1.97 -11.22 21.72
CA ASN A 89 1.79 -11.83 23.03
C ASN A 89 2.15 -10.82 24.13
N THR A 90 1.75 -11.08 25.39
CA THR A 90 2.20 -10.24 26.52
C THR A 90 3.71 -10.35 26.70
N LEU A 91 4.40 -9.21 26.87
CA LEU A 91 5.82 -9.18 27.22
C LEU A 91 6.04 -9.82 28.60
N ASN A 92 7.03 -10.72 28.70
CA ASN A 92 7.25 -11.62 29.86
C ASN A 92 6.08 -12.57 30.18
N GLY A 93 5.08 -12.69 29.29
CA GLY A 93 4.04 -13.71 29.38
C GLY A 93 4.56 -15.11 29.05
N ALA A 94 3.67 -16.11 29.10
CA ALA A 94 3.98 -17.44 28.59
C ALA A 94 4.27 -17.35 27.07
N THR A 95 5.35 -17.98 26.61
CA THR A 95 5.71 -18.04 25.19
C THR A 95 4.57 -18.66 24.38
N PRO A 96 4.12 -18.05 23.27
CA PRO A 96 3.04 -18.60 22.47
C PRO A 96 3.47 -19.89 21.77
N ASN A 97 2.48 -20.70 21.39
CA ASN A 97 2.62 -21.96 20.67
C ASN A 97 1.94 -21.88 19.29
N CYS A 98 2.48 -22.62 18.33
CA CYS A 98 1.92 -22.78 16.97
C CYS A 98 1.98 -24.25 16.57
N VAL A 99 0.86 -24.82 16.13
CA VAL A 99 0.74 -26.21 15.70
C VAL A 99 0.18 -26.27 14.29
N LEU A 100 0.89 -26.90 13.36
CA LEU A 100 0.43 -27.19 11.99
C LEU A 100 -0.19 -28.58 11.89
N SER A 101 -1.16 -28.75 10.99
CA SER A 101 -1.66 -30.07 10.59
C SER A 101 -0.65 -30.88 9.76
N THR A 102 0.19 -30.20 8.97
CA THR A 102 1.10 -30.78 7.99
C THR A 102 2.33 -29.90 7.81
N GLY A 103 3.51 -30.50 7.60
CA GLY A 103 4.78 -29.79 7.46
C GLY A 103 5.51 -29.62 8.79
N SER A 104 6.35 -28.60 8.91
CA SER A 104 7.08 -28.25 10.13
C SER A 104 6.98 -26.76 10.47
N VAL A 105 7.11 -26.48 11.76
CA VAL A 105 7.09 -25.15 12.36
C VAL A 105 8.37 -24.95 13.18
N SER A 106 8.95 -23.74 13.12
CA SER A 106 10.12 -23.42 13.95
C SER A 106 9.77 -23.30 15.43
N THR A 107 10.78 -23.34 16.30
CA THR A 107 10.65 -22.78 17.65
C THR A 107 10.23 -21.29 17.57
N PRO A 108 9.40 -20.79 18.50
CA PRO A 108 8.99 -19.38 18.52
C PRO A 108 10.19 -18.45 18.63
N LEU A 109 10.36 -17.58 17.62
CA LEU A 109 11.42 -16.58 17.57
C LEU A 109 10.85 -15.23 18.01
N LEU A 110 11.32 -14.72 19.15
CA LEU A 110 11.10 -13.32 19.53
C LEU A 110 11.88 -12.42 18.57
N ILE A 111 11.19 -11.58 17.80
CA ILE A 111 11.83 -10.67 16.83
C ILE A 111 11.87 -9.21 17.29
N ASP A 112 10.84 -8.72 18.00
CA ASP A 112 10.79 -7.37 18.57
C ASP A 112 9.92 -7.36 19.85
N SER A 113 9.92 -6.26 20.61
CA SER A 113 9.00 -5.99 21.71
C SER A 113 8.74 -4.48 21.87
N PHE A 114 7.48 -4.12 22.09
CA PHE A 114 7.03 -2.73 22.18
C PHE A 114 5.81 -2.60 23.09
N ALA A 115 5.73 -1.52 23.86
CA ALA A 115 4.57 -1.12 24.67
C ALA A 115 3.90 -2.20 25.56
N GLY A 116 4.67 -3.10 26.17
CA GLY A 116 4.18 -4.21 26.98
C GLY A 116 3.86 -5.50 26.20
N TYR A 117 4.18 -5.54 24.90
CA TYR A 117 3.94 -6.66 24.00
C TYR A 117 5.23 -7.21 23.39
N SER A 118 5.20 -8.49 23.04
CA SER A 118 6.27 -9.22 22.36
C SER A 118 5.79 -9.80 21.04
N PHE A 119 6.62 -9.69 20.01
CA PHE A 119 6.33 -10.15 18.65
C PHE A 119 7.05 -11.47 18.39
N TYR A 120 6.27 -12.56 18.29
CA TYR A 120 6.79 -13.90 18.04
C TYR A 120 6.51 -14.32 16.61
N ARG A 121 7.57 -14.74 15.90
CA ARG A 121 7.51 -15.36 14.58
C ARG A 121 7.67 -16.87 14.70
N PHE A 122 6.87 -17.58 13.90
CA PHE A 122 7.01 -19.01 13.63
C PHE A 122 7.25 -19.18 12.13
N ASP A 123 8.39 -19.72 11.73
CA ASP A 123 8.64 -20.07 10.33
C ASP A 123 7.92 -21.38 9.99
N LEU A 124 7.22 -21.40 8.86
CA LEU A 124 6.47 -22.55 8.36
C LEU A 124 7.17 -23.14 7.14
N THR A 125 7.35 -24.46 7.10
CA THR A 125 7.95 -25.18 5.96
C THR A 125 7.09 -26.40 5.63
N ILE A 126 6.49 -26.42 4.44
CA ILE A 126 5.50 -27.43 4.07
C ILE A 126 5.86 -28.02 2.69
N PRO A 127 6.16 -29.33 2.60
CA PRO A 127 6.32 -30.01 1.31
C PRO A 127 5.02 -29.96 0.51
N LEU A 128 5.14 -29.65 -0.79
CA LEU A 128 4.06 -29.75 -1.75
C LEU A 128 3.87 -31.21 -2.19
N LEU A 129 2.63 -31.58 -2.50
CA LEU A 129 2.22 -32.92 -2.93
C LEU A 129 1.56 -32.88 -4.31
N ASP A 130 1.31 -34.06 -4.88
CA ASP A 130 0.57 -34.23 -6.14
C ASP A 130 -0.96 -33.92 -6.03
N GLN A 131 -1.42 -33.48 -4.85
CA GLN A 131 -2.78 -33.04 -4.52
C GLN A 131 -2.72 -31.72 -3.74
N SER A 132 -3.71 -30.83 -3.93
CA SER A 132 -3.73 -29.54 -3.25
C SER A 132 -3.99 -29.75 -1.75
N GLN A 133 -3.37 -28.92 -0.91
CA GLN A 133 -3.33 -29.14 0.53
C GLN A 133 -4.06 -28.01 1.26
N ARG A 134 -5.06 -28.40 2.06
CA ARG A 134 -5.69 -27.55 3.07
C ARG A 134 -4.89 -27.69 4.36
N ILE A 135 -4.24 -26.62 4.80
CA ILE A 135 -3.36 -26.60 5.98
C ILE A 135 -4.09 -25.88 7.11
N SER A 136 -4.43 -26.63 8.16
CA SER A 136 -4.95 -26.02 9.39
C SER A 136 -3.81 -25.70 10.36
N TYR A 137 -3.89 -24.56 11.03
CA TYR A 137 -2.92 -24.17 12.05
C TYR A 137 -3.61 -23.60 13.29
N THR A 138 -3.07 -23.91 14.47
CA THR A 138 -3.60 -23.46 15.77
C THR A 138 -2.56 -22.62 16.49
N ILE A 139 -2.97 -21.44 16.94
CA ILE A 139 -2.18 -20.54 17.77
C ILE A 139 -2.73 -20.54 19.19
N GLU A 140 -1.82 -20.62 20.16
CA GLU A 140 -2.13 -20.49 21.58
C GLU A 140 -1.22 -19.39 22.16
N SER A 141 -1.80 -18.27 22.59
CA SER A 141 -1.11 -17.11 23.17
C SER A 141 -1.64 -16.83 24.59
N THR A 142 -1.08 -15.81 25.27
CA THR A 142 -1.67 -15.31 26.52
C THR A 142 -3.05 -14.68 26.36
N PHE A 143 -3.45 -14.31 25.14
CA PHE A 143 -4.72 -13.63 24.86
C PHE A 143 -5.78 -14.53 24.24
N THR A 144 -5.38 -15.41 23.32
CA THR A 144 -6.30 -16.19 22.47
C THR A 144 -5.81 -17.61 22.23
N LYS A 145 -6.76 -18.53 22.06
CA LYS A 145 -6.55 -19.82 21.39
C LYS A 145 -7.45 -19.84 20.16
N SER A 146 -6.86 -19.92 18.97
CA SER A 146 -7.60 -19.88 17.71
C SER A 146 -7.02 -20.85 16.69
N THR A 147 -7.87 -21.39 15.83
CA THR A 147 -7.50 -22.32 14.76
C THR A 147 -7.98 -21.75 13.44
N HIS A 148 -7.05 -21.59 12.51
CA HIS A 148 -7.25 -21.00 11.18
C HIS A 148 -6.85 -22.02 10.11
N THR A 149 -7.07 -21.71 8.84
CA THR A 149 -6.73 -22.61 7.73
C THR A 149 -6.41 -21.83 6.48
N PHE A 150 -5.41 -22.29 5.73
CA PHE A 150 -5.02 -21.76 4.43
C PHE A 150 -4.83 -22.88 3.41
N HIS A 151 -4.66 -22.52 2.14
CA HIS A 151 -4.56 -23.45 1.03
C HIS A 151 -3.22 -23.28 0.30
N ILE A 152 -2.57 -24.38 -0.09
CA ILE A 152 -1.35 -24.39 -0.91
C ILE A 152 -1.54 -25.30 -2.15
N PRO A 153 -0.95 -24.94 -3.31
CA PRO A 153 -1.22 -25.60 -4.58
C PRO A 153 -0.58 -26.99 -4.66
N ARG A 154 -0.86 -27.71 -5.75
CA ARG A 154 -0.17 -28.95 -6.11
C ARG A 154 1.26 -28.63 -6.55
N ILE A 155 2.19 -29.57 -6.38
CA ILE A 155 3.59 -29.39 -6.81
C ILE A 155 3.74 -29.13 -8.33
N SER A 156 2.75 -29.54 -9.13
CA SER A 156 2.68 -29.34 -10.58
C SER A 156 1.99 -28.05 -11.02
N ASP A 157 1.33 -27.32 -10.12
CA ASP A 157 0.35 -26.29 -10.47
C ASP A 157 0.82 -24.91 -9.99
N GLU A 158 0.49 -23.86 -10.74
CA GLU A 158 0.74 -22.50 -10.27
C GLU A 158 -0.24 -22.11 -9.15
N ALA A 159 0.20 -21.24 -8.26
CA ALA A 159 -0.63 -20.64 -7.24
C ALA A 159 -1.67 -19.71 -7.88
N ARG A 160 -2.95 -20.01 -7.70
CA ARG A 160 -4.05 -19.03 -7.83
C ARG A 160 -3.84 -17.91 -6.79
N PHE A 161 -3.80 -16.65 -7.21
CA PHE A 161 -3.48 -15.50 -6.34
C PHE A 161 -4.39 -14.28 -6.56
N THR A 162 -4.35 -13.31 -5.64
CA THR A 162 -5.03 -12.00 -5.77
C THR A 162 -4.05 -10.83 -5.78
N PHE A 163 -4.49 -9.68 -6.28
CA PHE A 163 -3.79 -8.39 -6.19
C PHE A 163 -4.76 -7.25 -5.87
N TRP A 164 -4.34 -6.35 -4.98
CA TRP A 164 -5.08 -5.16 -4.55
C TRP A 164 -4.12 -4.09 -3.97
N SER A 165 -4.58 -2.84 -3.85
CA SER A 165 -3.91 -1.76 -3.10
C SER A 165 -4.93 -0.85 -2.39
N CYS A 166 -4.45 0.17 -1.66
CA CYS A 166 -5.27 1.26 -1.12
C CYS A 166 -6.35 0.73 -0.14
N ASN A 167 -5.86 0.11 0.92
CA ASN A 167 -6.62 -0.67 1.91
C ASN A 167 -7.11 0.18 3.11
N GLY A 168 -7.27 1.48 2.95
CA GLY A 168 -7.81 2.38 3.98
C GLY A 168 -8.45 3.60 3.35
N PHE A 169 -8.48 4.72 4.08
CA PHE A 169 -9.06 5.98 3.61
C PHE A 169 -8.11 7.12 3.90
N GLY A 170 -8.11 8.16 3.05
CA GLY A 170 -7.47 9.43 3.38
C GLY A 170 -8.26 10.25 4.40
N ASP A 171 -9.57 10.03 4.53
CA ASP A 171 -10.44 10.81 5.42
C ASP A 171 -11.61 10.01 6.04
N VAL A 172 -12.14 10.55 7.14
CA VAL A 172 -13.23 9.97 7.93
C VAL A 172 -14.59 10.06 7.21
N GLU A 173 -14.81 11.08 6.37
CA GLU A 173 -16.08 11.29 5.67
C GLU A 173 -16.33 10.19 4.62
N HIS A 174 -15.29 9.65 3.99
CA HIS A 174 -15.39 8.46 3.14
C HIS A 174 -15.44 7.16 3.94
N GLN A 175 -14.68 7.05 5.04
CA GLN A 175 -14.71 5.88 5.92
C GLN A 175 -16.13 5.59 6.45
N ASP A 176 -16.79 6.61 6.99
CA ASP A 176 -18.14 6.50 7.58
C ASP A 176 -19.23 6.16 6.54
N LYS A 177 -19.01 6.49 5.26
CA LYS A 177 -19.96 6.23 4.16
C LYS A 177 -19.77 4.88 3.49
N LEU A 178 -18.52 4.50 3.23
CA LEU A 178 -18.17 3.37 2.35
C LEU A 178 -17.83 2.10 3.13
N GLY A 179 -17.30 2.23 4.35
CA GLY A 179 -16.88 1.13 5.21
C GLY A 179 -15.69 0.33 4.67
N HIS A 180 -14.92 -0.29 5.56
CA HIS A 180 -13.75 -1.11 5.19
C HIS A 180 -14.15 -2.46 4.57
N ALA A 181 -15.12 -3.13 5.18
CA ALA A 181 -15.42 -4.53 4.92
C ALA A 181 -16.06 -4.97 3.57
N PRO A 182 -16.72 -4.13 2.73
CA PRO A 182 -17.48 -4.64 1.58
C PRO A 182 -16.69 -5.48 0.58
N MET A 183 -15.62 -4.94 -0.03
CA MET A 183 -14.82 -5.70 -1.01
C MET A 183 -14.01 -6.82 -0.36
N TRP A 184 -13.67 -6.71 0.93
CA TRP A 184 -13.05 -7.80 1.68
C TRP A 184 -13.99 -9.00 1.86
N LYS A 185 -15.28 -8.76 2.10
CA LYS A 185 -16.30 -9.83 2.15
C LYS A 185 -16.51 -10.49 0.79
N ASP A 186 -16.44 -9.71 -0.30
CA ASP A 186 -16.52 -10.21 -1.67
C ASP A 186 -15.30 -11.08 -2.04
N LEU A 187 -14.08 -10.64 -1.69
CA LEU A 187 -12.84 -11.40 -1.86
C LEU A 187 -12.85 -12.70 -1.04
N LEU A 188 -13.27 -12.65 0.23
CA LEU A 188 -13.37 -13.84 1.09
C LEU A 188 -14.43 -14.83 0.59
N LYS A 189 -15.57 -14.35 0.09
CA LYS A 189 -16.59 -15.21 -0.52
C LYS A 189 -16.06 -15.91 -1.78
N ASN A 190 -15.25 -15.22 -2.58
CA ASN A 190 -14.55 -15.82 -3.72
C ASN A 190 -13.48 -16.84 -3.27
N HIS A 191 -12.78 -16.60 -2.16
CA HIS A 191 -11.85 -17.57 -1.55
C HIS A 191 -12.58 -18.83 -1.06
N ASP A 192 -13.71 -18.69 -0.37
CA ASP A 192 -14.54 -19.82 0.12
C ASP A 192 -15.05 -20.70 -1.03
N HIS A 193 -15.31 -20.12 -2.20
CA HIS A 193 -15.73 -20.85 -3.40
C HIS A 193 -14.55 -21.51 -4.15
N SER A 194 -13.45 -20.78 -4.33
CA SER A 194 -12.23 -21.25 -5.01
C SER A 194 -10.98 -20.67 -4.32
N PRO A 195 -10.31 -21.43 -3.43
CA PRO A 195 -9.27 -20.90 -2.56
C PRO A 195 -8.11 -20.23 -3.28
N PHE A 196 -7.80 -19.02 -2.83
CA PHE A 196 -6.55 -18.33 -3.16
C PHE A 196 -5.41 -18.83 -2.27
N HIS A 197 -4.24 -19.05 -2.87
CA HIS A 197 -3.07 -19.55 -2.16
C HIS A 197 -2.15 -18.43 -1.65
N ILE A 198 -2.21 -17.26 -2.30
CA ILE A 198 -1.41 -16.07 -2.02
C ILE A 198 -2.26 -14.83 -2.30
N GLN A 199 -2.09 -13.77 -1.49
CA GLN A 199 -2.56 -12.42 -1.83
C GLN A 199 -1.37 -11.45 -1.96
N ILE A 200 -1.45 -10.53 -2.92
CA ILE A 200 -0.48 -9.47 -3.12
C ILE A 200 -1.12 -8.14 -2.74
N GLY A 201 -0.52 -7.45 -1.78
CA GLY A 201 -0.78 -6.04 -1.48
C GLY A 201 0.25 -5.20 -2.23
N GLY A 202 -0.25 -4.25 -3.02
CA GLY A 202 0.55 -3.46 -3.97
C GLY A 202 0.93 -2.07 -3.49
N GLY A 203 1.05 -1.84 -2.18
CA GLY A 203 1.12 -0.49 -1.62
C GLY A 203 -0.17 -0.06 -0.93
N ASP A 204 -0.06 0.88 0.01
CA ASP A 204 -1.13 1.34 0.91
C ASP A 204 -1.81 0.20 1.68
N GLN A 205 -1.03 -0.52 2.48
CA GLN A 205 -1.58 -1.58 3.35
C GLN A 205 -2.22 -1.01 4.62
N ILE A 206 -1.83 0.21 5.01
CA ILE A 206 -2.45 1.10 6.01
C ILE A 206 -2.40 2.55 5.52
N TYR A 207 -3.30 3.42 6.01
CA TYR A 207 -3.18 4.88 5.93
C TYR A 207 -2.94 5.43 7.33
N ILE A 208 -1.67 5.64 7.69
CA ILE A 208 -1.29 6.03 9.06
C ILE A 208 -1.54 7.52 9.35
N ASP A 209 -1.59 8.30 8.30
CA ASP A 209 -1.77 9.75 8.17
C ASP A 209 -3.22 10.16 7.91
N GLY A 210 -4.05 9.26 7.35
CA GLY A 210 -5.50 9.38 7.23
C GLY A 210 -6.23 9.29 8.59
N PRO A 211 -7.33 8.53 8.75
CA PRO A 211 -8.08 8.42 10.01
C PRO A 211 -7.28 7.94 11.25
N ILE A 212 -6.07 7.39 11.09
CA ILE A 212 -5.16 7.11 12.21
C ILE A 212 -4.48 8.39 12.74
N ASP A 213 -4.42 9.45 11.93
CA ASP A 213 -3.98 10.80 12.26
C ASP A 213 -2.56 10.85 12.86
N LEU A 214 -1.56 10.49 12.04
CA LEU A 214 -0.14 10.63 12.39
C LEU A 214 0.22 12.08 12.74
N PHE A 215 -0.21 13.04 11.94
CA PHE A 215 0.18 14.44 12.11
C PHE A 215 -0.61 15.19 13.18
N GLY A 216 -1.72 14.63 13.68
CA GLY A 216 -2.39 15.05 14.91
C GLY A 216 -1.62 14.76 16.20
N VAL A 217 -0.53 13.96 16.15
CA VAL A 217 0.44 13.87 17.24
C VAL A 217 0.98 15.27 17.54
N PRO A 218 0.86 15.81 18.78
CA PRO A 218 1.09 17.24 19.05
C PRO A 218 2.44 17.80 18.58
N LEU A 219 3.51 17.00 18.64
CA LEU A 219 4.84 17.39 18.18
C LEU A 219 4.94 17.47 16.65
N LEU A 220 4.33 16.52 15.93
CA LEU A 220 4.27 16.56 14.46
C LEU A 220 3.36 17.70 13.98
N LYS A 221 2.23 17.93 14.68
CA LYS A 221 1.38 19.09 14.46
C LYS A 221 2.15 20.41 14.63
N GLN A 222 2.90 20.56 15.72
CA GLN A 222 3.72 21.76 15.96
C GLN A 222 4.79 21.96 14.87
N PHE A 223 5.41 20.87 14.39
CA PHE A 223 6.33 20.91 13.26
C PHE A 223 5.63 21.41 11.97
N LEU A 224 4.40 20.96 11.68
CA LEU A 224 3.63 21.47 10.54
C LEU A 224 3.19 22.94 10.73
N GLU A 225 2.82 23.34 11.95
CA GLU A 225 2.42 24.70 12.31
C GLU A 225 3.61 25.70 12.42
N THR A 226 4.84 25.25 12.17
CA THR A 226 6.05 26.10 12.15
C THR A 226 5.96 27.19 11.05
N PRO A 227 6.02 28.50 11.39
CA PRO A 227 5.65 29.56 10.44
C PRO A 227 6.58 29.78 9.23
N ASP A 228 7.88 29.50 9.34
CA ASP A 228 8.81 29.46 8.21
C ASP A 228 9.15 28.00 7.91
N ILE A 229 8.91 27.56 6.67
CA ILE A 229 9.24 26.21 6.22
C ILE A 229 10.75 25.91 6.33
N ASN A 230 11.61 26.93 6.35
CA ASN A 230 13.06 26.81 6.56
C ASN A 230 13.45 26.64 8.04
N ASP A 231 12.52 26.82 8.97
CA ASP A 231 12.73 26.49 10.39
C ASP A 231 12.34 25.04 10.70
N ARG A 232 11.48 24.40 9.89
CA ARG A 232 11.15 22.96 10.02
C ARG A 232 12.39 22.07 9.92
N ASP A 233 13.31 22.38 9.02
CA ASP A 233 14.57 21.63 8.83
C ASP A 233 15.48 21.66 10.08
N LYS A 234 15.21 22.57 11.03
CA LYS A 234 15.96 22.77 12.28
C LYS A 234 15.30 22.12 13.49
N VAL A 235 14.13 21.48 13.33
CA VAL A 235 13.42 20.81 14.42
C VAL A 235 14.16 19.53 14.81
N GLU A 236 14.70 19.50 16.03
CA GLU A 236 15.42 18.36 16.56
C GLU A 236 14.47 17.18 16.89
N TRP A 237 14.86 15.97 16.51
CA TRP A 237 14.15 14.76 16.91
C TRP A 237 14.46 14.44 18.38
N THR A 238 13.42 14.29 19.21
CA THR A 238 13.55 14.05 20.66
C THR A 238 13.01 12.68 21.08
N MET A 239 13.33 12.23 22.28
CA MET A 239 12.77 11.00 22.87
C MET A 239 11.22 11.02 22.92
N GLU A 240 10.61 12.21 23.07
CA GLU A 240 9.15 12.34 23.08
C GLU A 240 8.54 12.15 21.67
N HIS A 241 9.25 12.60 20.62
CA HIS A 241 8.90 12.25 19.23
C HIS A 241 9.02 10.74 19.02
N GLU A 242 10.12 10.11 19.47
CA GLU A 242 10.31 8.65 19.33
C GLU A 242 9.16 7.86 19.94
N VAL A 243 8.78 8.19 21.18
CA VAL A 243 7.69 7.53 21.91
C VAL A 243 6.36 7.73 21.19
N THR A 244 5.97 9.00 20.97
CA THR A 244 4.62 9.32 20.45
C THR A 244 4.41 8.84 19.01
N VAL A 245 5.43 8.92 18.17
CA VAL A 245 5.37 8.43 16.77
C VAL A 245 5.44 6.91 16.72
N SER A 246 6.33 6.26 17.49
CA SER A 246 6.35 4.78 17.55
C SER A 246 5.04 4.21 18.08
N GLU A 247 4.42 4.87 19.07
CA GLU A 247 3.11 4.49 19.56
C GLU A 247 2.04 4.64 18.48
N ARG A 248 2.02 5.77 17.76
CA ARG A 248 1.05 6.04 16.69
C ARG A 248 1.11 4.99 15.57
N TYR A 249 2.31 4.59 15.11
CA TYR A 249 2.44 3.48 14.16
C TYR A 249 1.94 2.15 14.75
N PHE A 250 2.33 1.81 15.98
CA PHE A 250 1.89 0.55 16.61
C PHE A 250 0.37 0.48 16.77
N VAL A 251 -0.28 1.50 17.32
CA VAL A 251 -1.75 1.51 17.47
C VAL A 251 -2.46 1.60 16.13
N GLY A 252 -1.87 2.25 15.13
CA GLY A 252 -2.35 2.26 13.75
C GLY A 252 -2.39 0.85 13.16
N TYR A 253 -1.25 0.16 13.12
CA TYR A 253 -1.19 -1.22 12.63
C TYR A 253 -2.10 -2.17 13.42
N VAL A 254 -2.15 -2.05 14.74
CA VAL A 254 -3.06 -2.84 15.59
C VAL A 254 -4.53 -2.54 15.30
N HIS A 255 -4.91 -1.29 15.09
CA HIS A 255 -6.29 -0.90 14.76
C HIS A 255 -6.68 -1.41 13.37
N HIS A 256 -5.83 -1.18 12.37
CA HIS A 256 -6.12 -1.40 10.96
C HIS A 256 -6.09 -2.88 10.56
N PHE A 257 -5.11 -3.65 11.05
CA PHE A 257 -5.01 -5.10 10.78
C PHE A 257 -6.05 -5.92 11.58
N GLN A 258 -6.98 -5.24 12.27
CA GLN A 258 -8.17 -5.79 12.93
C GLN A 258 -9.49 -5.31 12.29
N GLU A 259 -9.44 -4.68 11.11
CA GLU A 259 -10.64 -4.39 10.33
C GLU A 259 -11.37 -5.65 9.85
N ASP A 260 -12.69 -5.55 9.74
CA ASP A 260 -13.58 -6.66 9.40
C ASP A 260 -13.37 -7.12 7.94
N GLY A 261 -13.10 -8.41 7.75
CA GLY A 261 -12.74 -9.00 6.47
C GLY A 261 -11.24 -8.99 6.22
N PHE A 262 -10.54 -7.89 6.51
CA PHE A 262 -9.09 -7.83 6.33
C PHE A 262 -8.35 -8.76 7.31
N LYS A 263 -8.72 -8.77 8.60
CA LYS A 263 -8.14 -9.71 9.59
C LYS A 263 -8.42 -11.17 9.25
N GLU A 264 -9.61 -11.50 8.73
CA GLU A 264 -9.94 -12.85 8.28
C GLU A 264 -9.11 -13.26 7.04
N ALA A 265 -8.81 -12.32 6.14
CA ALA A 265 -7.92 -12.57 5.00
C ALA A 265 -6.45 -12.74 5.44
N LEU A 266 -5.96 -11.89 6.36
CA LEU A 266 -4.60 -11.97 6.91
C LEU A 266 -4.30 -13.29 7.66
N ALA A 267 -5.32 -13.99 8.15
CA ALA A 267 -5.21 -15.28 8.84
C ALA A 267 -5.43 -16.51 7.92
N GLN A 268 -5.92 -16.34 6.69
CA GLN A 268 -6.33 -17.45 5.81
C GLN A 268 -5.69 -17.42 4.41
N ILE A 269 -5.27 -16.25 3.94
CA ILE A 269 -4.65 -16.05 2.62
C ILE A 269 -3.22 -15.53 2.81
N PRO A 270 -2.19 -16.38 2.62
CA PRO A 270 -0.78 -16.00 2.79
C PRO A 270 -0.39 -14.75 2.00
N TYR A 271 0.09 -13.71 2.67
CA TYR A 271 0.31 -12.41 2.00
C TYR A 271 1.75 -12.11 1.59
N ALA A 272 1.90 -11.32 0.53
CA ALA A 272 3.14 -10.71 0.07
C ALA A 272 2.88 -9.22 -0.23
N PHE A 273 3.32 -8.34 0.66
CA PHE A 273 3.06 -6.90 0.59
C PHE A 273 4.27 -6.10 0.10
N VAL A 274 3.99 -4.89 -0.40
CA VAL A 274 4.95 -3.91 -0.91
C VAL A 274 4.66 -2.59 -0.21
N CYS A 275 5.70 -1.88 0.27
CA CYS A 275 5.54 -0.58 0.92
C CYS A 275 5.17 0.47 -0.12
N ASP A 276 4.14 1.27 0.14
CA ASP A 276 4.03 2.60 -0.45
C ASP A 276 4.29 3.70 0.59
N ASP A 277 3.94 4.92 0.27
CA ASP A 277 4.09 6.06 1.16
C ASP A 277 3.04 6.08 2.27
N HIS A 278 1.75 5.82 2.08
CA HIS A 278 0.79 5.86 3.21
C HIS A 278 1.04 4.80 4.32
N ASP A 279 1.85 3.76 4.03
CA ASP A 279 2.45 2.87 5.05
C ASP A 279 3.44 3.59 6.01
N ILE A 280 3.86 4.80 5.63
CA ILE A 280 4.82 5.71 6.27
C ILE A 280 4.17 7.11 6.47
N PHE A 281 3.96 7.88 5.41
CA PHE A 281 2.98 8.95 5.20
C PHE A 281 3.03 9.45 3.73
N ASP A 282 1.93 9.99 3.21
CA ASP A 282 1.74 10.81 2.00
C ASP A 282 3.02 11.46 1.44
N GLY A 283 3.37 11.14 0.20
CA GLY A 283 4.51 11.72 -0.54
C GLY A 283 5.89 11.31 -0.03
N TYR A 284 6.01 10.35 0.91
CA TYR A 284 7.30 9.99 1.50
C TYR A 284 8.32 9.55 0.43
N GLY A 285 9.49 10.19 0.46
CA GLY A 285 10.57 10.00 -0.52
C GLY A 285 10.53 10.98 -1.69
N SER A 286 9.38 11.58 -2.00
CA SER A 286 9.21 12.51 -3.13
C SER A 286 9.40 13.99 -2.75
N TYR A 287 9.51 14.30 -1.46
CA TYR A 287 9.86 15.64 -0.99
C TYR A 287 11.25 16.10 -1.47
N PRO A 288 11.43 17.42 -1.74
CA PRO A 288 12.74 17.99 -2.07
C PRO A 288 13.78 17.66 -0.99
N ALA A 289 15.01 17.31 -1.41
CA ALA A 289 16.04 16.72 -0.53
C ALA A 289 16.23 17.44 0.82
N LYS A 290 16.25 18.79 0.84
CA LYS A 290 16.37 19.61 2.06
C LYS A 290 15.29 19.31 3.11
N GLN A 291 14.07 18.99 2.68
CA GLN A 291 12.96 18.59 3.57
C GLN A 291 13.04 17.09 3.90
N GLN A 292 13.26 16.23 2.89
CA GLN A 292 13.33 14.78 3.08
C GLN A 292 14.46 14.38 4.06
N GLU A 293 15.61 15.06 4.00
CA GLU A 293 16.77 14.89 4.88
C GLU A 293 16.59 15.48 6.30
N SER A 294 15.48 16.18 6.58
CA SER A 294 15.23 16.78 7.89
C SER A 294 15.11 15.73 9.02
N PRO A 295 15.53 16.03 10.26
CA PRO A 295 15.51 15.06 11.35
C PRO A 295 14.13 14.45 11.61
N VAL A 296 13.06 15.20 11.38
CA VAL A 296 11.68 14.74 11.55
C VAL A 296 11.31 13.71 10.47
N ILE A 297 11.45 14.04 9.18
CA ILE A 297 11.08 13.10 8.09
C ILE A 297 11.95 11.83 8.12
N GLN A 298 13.26 11.96 8.37
CA GLN A 298 14.17 10.81 8.48
C GLN A 298 13.74 9.83 9.59
N ASN A 299 13.34 10.32 10.76
CA ASN A 299 12.97 9.46 11.89
C ASN A 299 11.53 8.93 11.80
N ILE A 300 10.57 9.69 11.29
CA ILE A 300 9.24 9.16 10.94
C ILE A 300 9.41 7.99 9.95
N GLY A 301 10.19 8.20 8.89
CA GLY A 301 10.50 7.17 7.90
C GLY A 301 11.16 5.91 8.47
N ARG A 302 12.11 6.05 9.41
CA ARG A 302 12.71 4.93 10.14
C ARG A 302 11.68 4.14 10.95
N ILE A 303 10.74 4.83 11.60
CA ILE A 303 9.73 4.20 12.46
C ILE A 303 8.64 3.52 11.60
N GLY A 304 8.17 4.16 10.53
CA GLY A 304 7.25 3.55 9.56
C GLY A 304 7.83 2.26 8.97
N HIS A 305 9.07 2.30 8.48
CA HIS A 305 9.77 1.11 7.99
C HIS A 305 9.97 0.02 9.06
N ARG A 306 10.17 0.36 10.35
CA ARG A 306 10.23 -0.64 11.44
C ARG A 306 8.92 -1.41 11.51
N PHE A 307 7.79 -0.71 11.54
CA PHE A 307 6.48 -1.34 11.69
C PHE A 307 6.01 -2.05 10.41
N TYR A 308 6.35 -1.52 9.23
CA TYR A 308 6.23 -2.23 7.95
C TYR A 308 6.99 -3.57 7.97
N LEU A 309 8.28 -3.58 8.32
CA LEU A 309 9.06 -4.82 8.38
C LEU A 309 8.51 -5.80 9.41
N LEU A 310 8.04 -5.31 10.56
CA LEU A 310 7.53 -6.11 11.67
C LEU A 310 6.19 -6.77 11.33
N PHE A 311 5.19 -6.00 10.89
CA PHE A 311 3.84 -6.49 10.58
C PHE A 311 3.74 -7.09 9.18
N GLN A 312 4.34 -6.47 8.16
CA GLN A 312 4.18 -6.89 6.77
C GLN A 312 5.25 -7.92 6.32
N HIS A 313 6.42 -7.96 6.96
CA HIS A 313 7.51 -8.91 6.61
C HIS A 313 7.94 -9.86 7.73
N HIS A 314 7.38 -9.74 8.94
CA HIS A 314 7.73 -10.55 10.11
C HIS A 314 9.24 -10.56 10.41
N THR A 315 9.89 -9.40 10.29
CA THR A 315 11.34 -9.25 10.46
C THR A 315 11.67 -7.89 11.08
N THR A 316 12.96 -7.63 11.33
CA THR A 316 13.48 -6.33 11.78
C THR A 316 14.57 -5.88 10.80
N PHE A 317 15.08 -4.64 10.91
CA PHE A 317 16.19 -4.18 10.06
C PHE A 317 17.40 -5.11 10.13
N GLU A 318 17.78 -5.55 11.33
CA GLU A 318 18.92 -6.44 11.57
C GLU A 318 18.74 -7.82 10.92
N ARG A 319 17.48 -8.27 10.81
CA ARG A 319 17.10 -9.61 10.34
C ARG A 319 16.71 -9.66 8.87
N ALA A 320 16.21 -8.57 8.28
CA ALA A 320 15.68 -8.47 6.92
C ALA A 320 16.56 -9.15 5.87
N PHE A 321 17.88 -8.95 5.97
CA PHE A 321 18.89 -9.51 5.07
C PHE A 321 19.46 -10.86 5.52
N GLN A 322 19.33 -11.22 6.79
CA GLN A 322 19.74 -12.53 7.34
C GLN A 322 18.72 -13.62 6.98
N ASP A 323 17.43 -13.28 7.12
CA ASP A 323 16.28 -14.13 6.81
C ASP A 323 16.10 -14.36 5.29
N SER A 324 16.94 -13.73 4.46
CA SER A 324 16.95 -13.82 2.99
C SER A 324 15.64 -13.40 2.30
N LEU A 325 14.86 -12.51 2.94
CA LEU A 325 13.59 -12.00 2.40
C LEU A 325 13.82 -11.00 1.26
N PHE A 326 14.89 -10.21 1.37
CA PHE A 326 15.29 -9.19 0.39
C PHE A 326 16.71 -9.53 -0.09
N PRO A 327 16.87 -10.24 -1.23
CA PRO A 327 18.14 -10.87 -1.59
C PRO A 327 19.23 -9.87 -1.97
N GLU A 328 18.83 -8.67 -2.39
CA GLU A 328 19.72 -7.63 -2.93
C GLU A 328 20.50 -6.87 -1.86
N ARG A 329 20.00 -6.86 -0.61
CA ARG A 329 20.60 -6.16 0.53
C ARG A 329 20.89 -4.67 0.27
N LYS A 330 19.88 -3.96 -0.27
CA LYS A 330 19.92 -2.50 -0.53
C LYS A 330 18.60 -1.77 -0.25
N GLY A 331 17.53 -2.52 -0.01
CA GLY A 331 16.15 -2.09 0.15
C GLY A 331 15.28 -3.33 0.38
N PHE A 332 13.98 -3.17 0.25
CA PHE A 332 12.97 -4.18 0.57
C PHE A 332 12.33 -4.83 -0.67
N ASN A 333 13.04 -4.79 -1.80
CA ASN A 333 12.73 -5.57 -3.00
C ASN A 333 12.72 -7.06 -2.67
N TRP A 334 11.66 -7.77 -3.09
CA TRP A 334 11.56 -9.22 -2.93
C TRP A 334 11.26 -9.90 -4.25
N ILE A 335 11.82 -11.10 -4.48
CA ILE A 335 11.45 -11.95 -5.61
C ILE A 335 11.06 -13.35 -5.12
N LYS A 336 9.85 -13.76 -5.47
CA LYS A 336 9.17 -14.96 -4.95
C LYS A 336 8.66 -15.80 -6.11
N GLN A 337 8.60 -17.11 -5.92
CA GLN A 337 8.06 -18.03 -6.91
C GLN A 337 6.67 -18.53 -6.49
N PHE A 338 5.74 -18.47 -7.43
CA PHE A 338 4.31 -18.69 -7.26
C PHE A 338 3.86 -20.02 -7.89
N GLY A 339 4.75 -21.02 -7.95
CA GLY A 339 4.51 -22.28 -8.68
C GLY A 339 5.72 -22.68 -9.53
N PRO A 340 5.60 -23.72 -10.38
CA PRO A 340 6.74 -24.19 -11.17
C PRO A 340 7.22 -23.18 -12.23
N SER A 341 6.36 -22.32 -12.77
CA SER A 341 6.66 -21.47 -13.93
C SER A 341 6.52 -19.95 -13.69
N THR A 342 6.08 -19.51 -12.51
CA THR A 342 5.75 -18.09 -12.26
C THR A 342 6.67 -17.45 -11.21
N LEU A 343 7.30 -16.33 -11.57
CA LEU A 343 7.99 -15.44 -10.64
C LEU A 343 7.19 -14.16 -10.42
N VAL A 344 7.29 -13.60 -9.22
CA VAL A 344 6.73 -12.30 -8.84
C VAL A 344 7.82 -11.48 -8.13
N LEU A 345 8.10 -10.29 -8.62
CA LEU A 345 9.00 -9.28 -8.06
C LEU A 345 8.16 -8.17 -7.43
N GLY A 346 8.35 -7.88 -6.14
CA GLY A 346 7.86 -6.66 -5.50
C GLY A 346 8.95 -5.59 -5.49
N LEU A 347 8.67 -4.43 -6.05
CA LEU A 347 9.57 -3.27 -6.07
C LEU A 347 9.36 -2.39 -4.82
N ASP A 348 10.43 -2.16 -4.07
CA ASP A 348 10.48 -1.17 -3.00
C ASP A 348 10.65 0.23 -3.59
N ASN A 349 9.53 0.90 -3.78
CA ASN A 349 9.44 2.23 -4.35
C ASN A 349 9.74 3.36 -3.33
N ARG A 350 10.10 3.08 -2.07
CA ARG A 350 10.08 4.10 -1.00
C ARG A 350 11.34 4.17 -0.13
N SER A 351 12.01 3.06 0.21
CA SER A 351 13.11 3.12 1.20
C SER A 351 14.35 3.89 0.75
N ASN A 352 14.56 4.02 -0.56
CA ASN A 352 15.64 4.78 -1.18
C ASN A 352 15.13 5.87 -2.14
N ARG A 353 13.82 6.16 -2.16
CA ARG A 353 13.23 7.17 -3.07
C ARG A 353 13.72 8.57 -2.74
N THR A 354 13.84 9.36 -3.80
CA THR A 354 14.14 10.79 -3.79
C THR A 354 13.23 11.47 -4.83
N GLU A 355 13.01 12.79 -4.72
CA GLU A 355 12.28 13.60 -5.70
C GLU A 355 12.67 13.30 -7.17
N GLN A 356 13.89 12.84 -7.46
CA GLN A 356 14.39 12.62 -8.82
C GLN A 356 14.69 11.15 -9.21
N THR A 357 14.62 10.20 -8.29
CA THR A 357 14.96 8.77 -8.53
C THR A 357 14.16 7.90 -7.57
N ILE A 358 13.49 6.87 -8.08
CA ILE A 358 12.68 5.93 -7.29
C ILE A 358 13.58 4.81 -6.74
N ILE A 359 14.30 4.10 -7.62
CA ILE A 359 15.20 3.00 -7.27
C ILE A 359 16.63 3.32 -7.77
N PRO A 360 17.65 3.37 -6.90
CA PRO A 360 19.03 3.62 -7.30
C PRO A 360 19.57 2.61 -8.33
N SER A 361 20.43 3.06 -9.25
CA SER A 361 20.96 2.23 -10.35
C SER A 361 21.77 1.01 -9.88
N ASP A 362 22.42 1.09 -8.72
CA ASP A 362 23.13 -0.02 -8.09
C ASP A 362 22.20 -0.99 -7.33
N CYS A 363 20.96 -0.56 -7.05
CA CYS A 363 19.85 -1.40 -6.60
C CYS A 363 19.22 -2.12 -7.80
N TRP A 364 18.89 -1.41 -8.89
CA TRP A 364 18.48 -2.00 -10.18
C TRP A 364 19.44 -3.10 -10.66
N THR A 365 20.75 -2.87 -10.54
CA THR A 365 21.78 -3.88 -10.89
C THR A 365 21.63 -5.18 -10.08
N ALA A 366 21.21 -5.08 -8.82
CA ALA A 366 20.94 -6.23 -7.95
C ALA A 366 19.57 -6.89 -8.26
N ILE A 367 18.53 -6.10 -8.58
CA ILE A 367 17.23 -6.60 -9.10
C ILE A 367 17.47 -7.47 -10.34
N TRP A 368 18.20 -6.96 -11.34
CA TRP A 368 18.50 -7.70 -12.58
C TRP A 368 19.26 -8.99 -12.31
N SER A 369 20.27 -8.94 -11.43
CA SER A 369 21.04 -10.12 -11.02
C SER A 369 20.17 -11.17 -10.32
N SER A 370 19.19 -10.74 -9.52
CA SER A 370 18.26 -11.61 -8.79
C SER A 370 17.24 -12.27 -9.71
N ILE A 371 16.69 -11.54 -10.69
CA ILE A 371 15.86 -12.14 -11.76
C ILE A 371 16.67 -13.14 -12.57
N ASP A 372 17.87 -12.76 -13.02
CA ASP A 372 18.74 -13.64 -13.81
C ASP A 372 19.05 -14.95 -13.06
N ALA A 373 19.33 -14.88 -11.75
CA ALA A 373 19.60 -16.03 -10.91
C ALA A 373 18.34 -16.90 -10.66
N ARG A 374 17.18 -16.31 -10.38
CA ARG A 374 15.92 -17.07 -10.16
C ARG A 374 15.43 -17.77 -11.44
N VAL A 375 15.54 -17.10 -12.60
CA VAL A 375 15.17 -17.71 -13.89
C VAL A 375 16.12 -18.84 -14.28
N GLN A 376 17.43 -18.69 -14.05
CA GLN A 376 18.42 -19.74 -14.37
C GLN A 376 18.44 -20.89 -13.36
N GLY A 377 18.11 -20.63 -12.09
CA GLY A 377 18.11 -21.62 -11.01
C GLY A 377 16.80 -22.39 -10.84
N SER A 378 15.73 -22.04 -11.55
CA SER A 378 14.45 -22.77 -11.47
C SER A 378 14.57 -24.17 -12.10
N PRO A 379 14.06 -25.24 -11.46
CA PRO A 379 14.08 -26.59 -12.01
C PRO A 379 13.16 -26.76 -13.24
N THR A 380 12.27 -25.80 -13.46
CA THR A 380 11.26 -25.75 -14.52
C THR A 380 11.30 -24.38 -15.19
N PRO A 381 11.16 -24.29 -16.54
CA PRO A 381 11.27 -23.01 -17.23
C PRO A 381 10.22 -22.01 -16.74
N ILE A 382 10.69 -20.85 -16.29
CA ILE A 382 9.81 -19.72 -15.97
C ILE A 382 9.12 -19.27 -17.26
N LYS A 383 7.80 -19.08 -17.20
CA LYS A 383 6.94 -18.61 -18.28
C LYS A 383 6.44 -17.19 -18.03
N HIS A 384 6.21 -16.83 -16.77
CA HIS A 384 5.68 -15.52 -16.36
C HIS A 384 6.57 -14.85 -15.31
N LEU A 385 6.77 -13.54 -15.46
CA LEU A 385 7.38 -12.65 -14.45
C LEU A 385 6.43 -11.48 -14.22
N TYR A 386 5.75 -11.49 -13.07
CA TYR A 386 4.98 -10.33 -12.62
C TYR A 386 5.90 -9.36 -11.87
N VAL A 387 5.73 -8.06 -12.12
CA VAL A 387 6.43 -6.98 -11.43
C VAL A 387 5.37 -6.12 -10.75
N VAL A 388 5.35 -6.14 -9.42
CA VAL A 388 4.52 -5.27 -8.59
C VAL A 388 5.25 -3.95 -8.43
N ALA A 389 4.69 -2.90 -9.02
CA ALA A 389 5.12 -1.52 -8.86
C ALA A 389 3.92 -0.77 -8.29
N THR A 390 4.12 0.00 -7.21
CA THR A 390 2.98 0.51 -6.44
C THR A 390 2.06 1.41 -7.26
N VAL A 391 2.61 2.46 -7.88
CA VAL A 391 1.94 3.27 -8.92
C VAL A 391 2.08 2.68 -10.34
N PRO A 392 1.13 2.95 -11.26
CA PRO A 392 1.15 2.49 -12.66
C PRO A 392 2.41 2.85 -13.48
N VAL A 393 3.03 1.84 -14.10
CA VAL A 393 4.18 2.01 -15.03
C VAL A 393 3.73 2.46 -16.42
N LEU A 394 2.52 2.07 -16.84
CA LEU A 394 1.83 2.47 -18.06
C LEU A 394 0.54 3.19 -17.66
N TYR A 395 0.46 4.50 -17.89
CA TYR A 395 -0.70 5.30 -17.52
C TYR A 395 -0.99 6.40 -18.55
N PRO A 396 -2.27 6.82 -18.74
CA PRO A 396 -2.58 7.99 -19.56
C PRO A 396 -1.87 9.23 -18.99
N ARG A 397 -1.21 10.01 -19.84
CA ARG A 397 -0.30 11.08 -19.37
C ARG A 397 -1.07 12.31 -18.91
N MET A 398 -0.73 12.79 -17.72
CA MET A 398 -1.15 14.11 -17.23
C MET A 398 -0.44 15.26 -17.96
N GLU A 399 0.79 15.06 -18.47
CA GLU A 399 1.48 16.06 -19.30
C GLU A 399 0.75 16.41 -20.61
N ILE A 400 0.15 15.42 -21.28
CA ILE A 400 -0.63 15.64 -22.52
C ILE A 400 -1.88 16.50 -22.22
N ILE A 401 -2.37 16.42 -20.98
CA ILE A 401 -3.51 17.16 -20.46
C ILE A 401 -3.13 18.60 -20.03
N ASN A 402 -1.84 18.90 -19.75
CA ASN A 402 -1.41 20.21 -19.23
C ASN A 402 -1.86 21.40 -20.10
N ASN A 403 -1.79 21.29 -21.43
CA ASN A 403 -2.29 22.32 -22.35
C ASN A 403 -3.80 22.63 -22.14
N THR A 404 -4.57 21.64 -21.66
CA THR A 404 -5.99 21.76 -21.35
C THR A 404 -6.22 22.27 -19.92
N MET A 405 -5.39 21.86 -18.96
CA MET A 405 -5.41 22.40 -17.59
C MET A 405 -5.01 23.88 -17.55
N GLU A 406 -4.01 24.29 -18.32
CA GLU A 406 -3.64 25.70 -18.50
C GLU A 406 -4.79 26.49 -19.17
N ALA A 407 -5.42 25.94 -20.21
CA ALA A 407 -6.57 26.57 -20.86
C ALA A 407 -7.77 26.71 -19.91
N ILE A 408 -8.08 25.70 -19.10
CA ILE A 408 -9.14 25.75 -18.08
C ILE A 408 -8.79 26.75 -16.97
N THR A 409 -7.54 26.77 -16.50
CA THR A 409 -7.06 27.70 -15.48
C THR A 409 -7.07 29.14 -16.00
N ALA A 410 -6.70 29.36 -17.26
CA ALA A 410 -6.85 30.63 -17.95
C ALA A 410 -8.33 31.03 -18.08
N LEU A 411 -9.24 30.09 -18.40
CA LEU A 411 -10.68 30.34 -18.46
C LEU A 411 -11.24 30.75 -17.09
N GLN A 412 -10.84 30.05 -16.03
CA GLN A 412 -11.23 30.35 -14.64
C GLN A 412 -10.65 31.69 -14.15
N ASN A 413 -9.43 32.03 -14.56
CA ASN A 413 -8.85 33.34 -14.26
C ASN A 413 -9.50 34.46 -15.10
N MET A 414 -9.95 34.19 -16.32
CA MET A 414 -10.78 35.12 -17.10
C MET A 414 -12.16 35.33 -16.47
N THR A 415 -12.87 34.29 -16.00
CA THR A 415 -14.15 34.48 -15.31
C THR A 415 -13.99 35.21 -13.98
N ARG A 416 -12.89 34.99 -13.24
CA ARG A 416 -12.48 35.83 -12.11
C ARG A 416 -12.30 37.31 -12.49
N THR A 417 -11.77 37.58 -13.67
CA THR A 417 -11.48 38.96 -14.14
C THR A 417 -12.74 39.74 -14.54
N VAL A 418 -13.85 39.05 -14.86
CA VAL A 418 -15.14 39.69 -15.20
C VAL A 418 -15.87 40.25 -13.97
N VAL A 419 -15.47 39.92 -12.74
CA VAL A 419 -16.11 40.42 -11.51
C VAL A 419 -15.32 41.58 -10.88
N ARG A 420 -15.50 42.79 -11.44
CA ARG A 420 -15.24 44.06 -10.74
C ARG A 420 -16.53 44.92 -10.69
N PRO A 421 -16.67 45.81 -9.69
CA PRO A 421 -17.96 45.99 -9.02
C PRO A 421 -18.94 46.91 -9.77
N PHE A 422 -20.09 46.37 -10.16
CA PHE A 422 -21.20 47.15 -10.71
C PHE A 422 -22.12 47.67 -9.61
N SER A 423 -21.65 48.69 -8.89
CA SER A 423 -22.44 49.45 -7.90
C SER A 423 -22.37 50.94 -8.23
N GLN A 424 -23.51 51.64 -8.19
CA GLN A 424 -23.72 53.02 -8.64
C GLN A 424 -23.92 53.26 -10.15
N PHE A 425 -24.94 52.61 -10.74
CA PHE A 425 -25.87 53.33 -11.64
C PHE A 425 -27.26 52.68 -11.62
N PHE A 426 -28.28 53.38 -12.12
CA PHE A 426 -29.69 52.98 -12.14
C PHE A 426 -30.35 52.66 -10.78
N GLY A 427 -30.65 53.74 -10.03
CA GLY A 427 -31.95 53.81 -9.39
C GLY A 427 -33.04 54.24 -10.39
N TRP A 428 -34.28 53.85 -10.09
CA TRP A 428 -35.53 54.46 -10.59
C TRP A 428 -36.00 54.21 -12.04
N ILE A 429 -36.68 53.07 -12.24
CA ILE A 429 -38.05 53.05 -12.75
C ILE A 429 -38.87 52.18 -11.77
N GLY A 430 -40.08 52.53 -11.31
CA GLY A 430 -40.82 53.76 -11.56
C GLY A 430 -42.34 53.60 -11.33
N SER A 431 -42.78 53.35 -10.09
CA SER A 431 -44.19 53.13 -9.77
C SER A 431 -44.61 53.82 -8.46
N ALA A 432 -44.78 55.15 -8.53
CA ALA A 432 -45.47 55.90 -7.49
C ALA A 432 -46.98 55.96 -7.78
N THR A 433 -47.80 55.43 -6.88
CA THR A 433 -49.25 55.67 -6.83
C THR A 433 -49.63 56.22 -5.46
N PHE A 434 -50.50 57.23 -5.45
CA PHE A 434 -50.91 57.94 -4.24
C PHE A 434 -51.84 57.09 -3.36
N GLY A 435 -51.68 57.19 -2.03
CA GLY A 435 -52.61 56.60 -1.07
C GLY A 435 -52.02 56.44 0.33
N GLY A 436 -52.09 57.48 1.16
CA GLY A 436 -51.77 57.39 2.59
C GLY A 436 -52.99 56.95 3.41
N GLY A 437 -52.80 56.09 4.42
CA GLY A 437 -53.91 55.63 5.28
C GLY A 437 -53.46 54.75 6.44
N ALA A 438 -54.10 54.95 7.58
CA ALA A 438 -53.79 54.42 8.91
C ALA A 438 -53.67 52.88 9.07
N SER A 439 -52.96 52.49 10.13
CA SER A 439 -53.04 51.18 10.80
C SER A 439 -54.22 51.14 11.80
N PRO A 440 -54.47 50.06 12.57
CA PRO A 440 -54.24 48.62 12.37
C PRO A 440 -55.51 47.76 12.62
N GLN A 441 -55.50 46.45 12.30
CA GLN A 441 -55.95 45.32 13.17
C GLN A 441 -56.21 43.99 12.41
N LYS A 442 -55.84 42.85 13.05
CA LYS A 442 -56.53 41.52 13.03
C LYS A 442 -56.57 40.75 11.68
N ARG A 443 -56.70 39.41 11.62
CA ARG A 443 -56.57 38.30 12.62
C ARG A 443 -56.70 36.94 11.87
N ILE A 444 -55.94 35.91 12.28
CA ILE A 444 -56.14 34.46 11.96
C ILE A 444 -55.91 34.07 10.47
N GLN A 445 -55.57 32.83 10.08
CA GLN A 445 -54.82 31.68 10.68
C GLN A 445 -54.83 30.53 9.66
N THR A 446 -53.70 29.85 9.42
CA THR A 446 -53.57 28.58 8.64
C THR A 446 -54.08 28.62 7.17
N GLU A 447 -53.59 27.81 6.24
CA GLU A 447 -52.64 26.69 6.26
C GLU A 447 -51.82 26.67 4.95
N GLY A 448 -50.63 26.05 4.94
CA GLY A 448 -49.78 26.01 3.75
C GLY A 448 -48.36 25.55 4.04
N THR A 449 -48.06 24.29 3.73
CA THR A 449 -46.79 23.63 4.07
C THR A 449 -45.60 24.21 3.28
N VAL A 450 -44.54 24.59 3.99
CA VAL A 450 -43.24 24.95 3.38
C VAL A 450 -42.15 24.08 4.00
N VAL A 451 -41.40 23.36 3.15
CA VAL A 451 -40.23 22.59 3.56
C VAL A 451 -39.11 23.54 3.97
N LYS A 452 -38.62 23.43 5.20
CA LYS A 452 -37.46 24.20 5.67
C LYS A 452 -36.15 23.51 5.30
N THR A 453 -35.51 23.98 4.24
CA THR A 453 -34.06 23.85 4.07
C THR A 453 -33.34 24.86 4.96
N SER A 454 -33.02 24.45 6.20
CA SER A 454 -32.32 25.30 7.17
C SER A 454 -30.82 25.38 6.88
N PHE A 455 -30.42 26.37 6.07
CA PHE A 455 -29.02 26.81 5.97
C PHE A 455 -28.69 27.87 7.05
N MET A 456 -27.39 27.94 7.38
CA MET A 456 -26.67 28.92 8.23
C MET A 456 -26.63 28.70 9.76
N GLY A 457 -25.38 28.60 10.25
CA GLY A 457 -24.99 28.55 11.66
C GLY A 457 -23.69 27.74 11.83
N GLY A 458 -22.49 28.33 11.85
CA GLY A 458 -22.12 29.75 11.77
C GLY A 458 -20.84 30.02 10.96
N THR A 459 -20.30 31.24 11.03
CA THR A 459 -19.28 31.75 10.09
C THR A 459 -17.86 31.80 10.66
N GLY A 460 -16.86 31.27 9.95
CA GLY A 460 -15.44 31.50 10.24
C GLY A 460 -14.52 31.13 9.07
N GLY A 461 -13.84 32.11 8.48
CA GLY A 461 -12.70 31.93 7.57
C GLY A 461 -13.00 31.49 6.13
N LYS A 462 -12.72 32.35 5.14
CA LYS A 462 -12.63 31.96 3.71
C LYS A 462 -11.27 31.29 3.35
N SER A 463 -10.57 30.76 4.36
CA SER A 463 -9.23 30.19 4.25
C SER A 463 -9.24 28.68 3.94
N GLY A 464 -10.26 27.97 4.44
CA GLY A 464 -10.33 26.49 4.45
C GLY A 464 -10.58 25.81 3.10
N LEU A 465 -10.49 26.52 1.98
CA LEU A 465 -10.46 25.93 0.63
C LEU A 465 -9.05 25.90 0.05
N LEU A 466 -8.15 26.79 0.50
CA LEU A 466 -6.74 26.78 0.06
C LEU A 466 -5.91 25.78 0.90
N TYR A 467 -6.22 25.69 2.20
CA TYR A 467 -5.65 24.72 3.14
C TYR A 467 -6.23 23.30 2.97
N ARG A 468 -7.03 23.07 1.92
CA ARG A 468 -7.62 21.77 1.54
C ARG A 468 -7.27 21.41 0.08
N LEU A 469 -6.21 22.07 -0.41
CA LEU A 469 -5.51 21.94 -1.69
C LEU A 469 -4.00 22.18 -1.46
N MET A 470 -3.56 21.85 -0.24
CA MET A 470 -2.17 21.87 0.21
C MET A 470 -2.02 20.67 1.15
N GLY A 471 -1.33 19.64 0.65
CA GLY A 471 -0.99 18.44 1.38
C GLY A 471 -0.07 18.75 2.56
N THR A 472 0.19 17.72 3.35
CA THR A 472 0.67 17.79 4.73
C THR A 472 1.82 18.80 4.95
N PHE A 473 2.78 18.88 4.04
CA PHE A 473 3.99 19.71 4.18
C PHE A 473 3.89 21.09 3.50
N GLY A 474 2.75 21.46 2.89
CA GLY A 474 2.52 22.76 2.26
C GLY A 474 2.81 22.81 0.75
N GLN A 475 2.95 21.65 0.11
CA GLN A 475 2.85 21.49 -1.35
C GLN A 475 1.37 21.28 -1.72
N PRO A 476 0.91 21.53 -2.95
CA PRO A 476 -0.41 21.07 -3.39
C PRO A 476 -0.46 19.54 -3.36
N ASP A 477 -1.55 18.93 -2.88
CA ASP A 477 -1.69 17.46 -2.79
C ASP A 477 -1.44 16.82 -4.17
N LEU A 478 -2.10 17.38 -5.20
CA LEU A 478 -1.93 17.03 -6.61
C LEU A 478 -0.49 17.17 -7.16
N ARG A 479 0.42 17.88 -6.48
CA ARG A 479 1.84 17.90 -6.87
C ARG A 479 2.51 16.59 -6.49
N ASP A 480 2.23 16.10 -5.30
CA ASP A 480 2.95 14.95 -4.74
C ASP A 480 2.44 13.67 -5.43
N ASP A 481 1.11 13.54 -5.65
CA ASP A 481 0.47 12.58 -6.60
C ASP A 481 1.22 12.51 -7.95
N LEU A 482 1.45 13.67 -8.58
CA LEU A 482 2.01 13.78 -9.93
C LEU A 482 3.52 13.55 -9.98
N ILE A 483 4.23 13.72 -8.87
CA ILE A 483 5.64 13.32 -8.76
C ILE A 483 5.74 11.81 -8.60
N ASP A 484 4.76 11.17 -7.95
CA ASP A 484 4.86 9.75 -7.68
C ASP A 484 4.76 8.88 -8.94
N GLU A 485 3.97 9.29 -9.94
CA GLU A 485 3.89 8.69 -11.27
C GLU A 485 5.28 8.33 -11.88
N TRP A 486 5.46 7.07 -12.31
CA TRP A 486 6.57 6.68 -13.20
C TRP A 486 6.66 7.52 -14.48
N THR A 487 5.53 8.11 -14.90
CA THR A 487 5.38 8.91 -16.10
C THR A 487 5.79 10.39 -15.95
N HIS A 488 6.12 10.85 -14.74
CA HIS A 488 6.62 12.19 -14.45
C HIS A 488 8.00 12.48 -15.11
N PRO A 489 8.36 13.72 -15.49
CA PRO A 489 9.62 14.03 -16.19
C PRO A 489 10.91 13.63 -15.47
N PHE A 490 10.86 13.50 -14.14
CA PHE A 490 11.98 12.99 -13.35
C PHE A 490 12.17 11.48 -13.55
N HIS A 491 11.08 10.70 -13.51
CA HIS A 491 11.12 9.25 -13.43
C HIS A 491 10.99 8.55 -14.79
N ILE A 492 10.47 9.24 -15.82
CA ILE A 492 10.27 8.69 -17.18
C ILE A 492 11.53 8.03 -17.78
N LYS A 493 12.73 8.52 -17.44
CA LYS A 493 14.00 7.91 -17.88
C LYS A 493 14.32 6.61 -17.15
N GLU A 494 14.11 6.58 -15.84
CA GLU A 494 14.32 5.39 -15.01
C GLU A 494 13.34 4.28 -15.40
N ARG A 495 12.05 4.65 -15.50
CA ARG A 495 10.97 3.85 -16.06
C ARG A 495 11.36 3.24 -17.41
N ASN A 496 11.82 4.06 -18.36
CA ASN A 496 12.14 3.56 -19.70
C ASN A 496 13.31 2.58 -19.68
N MET A 497 14.35 2.79 -18.85
CA MET A 497 15.43 1.82 -18.64
C MET A 497 14.93 0.49 -18.03
N MET A 498 14.02 0.55 -17.05
CA MET A 498 13.34 -0.64 -16.48
C MET A 498 12.58 -1.40 -17.58
N VAL A 499 11.74 -0.70 -18.35
CA VAL A 499 10.91 -1.29 -19.40
C VAL A 499 11.77 -1.91 -20.51
N GLU A 500 12.80 -1.23 -20.99
CA GLU A 500 13.72 -1.77 -22.01
C GLU A 500 14.49 -3.00 -21.52
N ARG A 501 14.96 -2.99 -20.26
CA ARG A 501 15.65 -4.16 -19.67
C ARG A 501 14.71 -5.34 -19.46
N LEU A 502 13.45 -5.10 -19.08
CA LEU A 502 12.42 -6.13 -18.97
C LEU A 502 12.02 -6.71 -20.34
N GLN A 503 11.95 -5.90 -21.40
CA GLN A 503 11.81 -6.40 -22.78
C GLN A 503 13.00 -7.28 -23.21
N GLU A 504 14.23 -6.92 -22.81
CA GLU A 504 15.41 -7.74 -23.09
C GLU A 504 15.37 -9.08 -22.34
N ILE A 505 14.98 -9.07 -21.06
CA ILE A 505 14.78 -10.29 -20.25
C ILE A 505 13.69 -11.17 -20.88
N SER A 506 12.52 -10.59 -21.18
CA SER A 506 11.42 -11.25 -21.89
C SER A 506 11.91 -11.98 -23.15
N ARG A 507 12.57 -11.25 -24.06
CA ARG A 507 13.12 -11.78 -25.31
C ARG A 507 14.18 -12.86 -25.10
N THR A 508 15.13 -12.67 -24.19
CA THR A 508 16.29 -13.56 -24.03
C THR A 508 16.01 -14.78 -23.16
N LYS A 509 15.06 -14.70 -22.23
CA LYS A 509 14.66 -15.78 -21.33
C LYS A 509 13.39 -16.51 -21.78
N GLN A 510 12.64 -15.94 -22.73
CA GLN A 510 11.35 -16.45 -23.21
C GLN A 510 10.29 -16.45 -22.11
N VAL A 511 10.18 -15.31 -21.42
CA VAL A 511 9.28 -15.07 -20.28
C VAL A 511 8.31 -13.95 -20.62
N ARG A 512 7.00 -14.15 -20.43
CA ARG A 512 6.02 -13.06 -20.44
C ARG A 512 6.23 -12.20 -19.20
N VAL A 513 6.61 -10.95 -19.38
CA VAL A 513 6.62 -9.96 -18.30
C VAL A 513 5.24 -9.31 -18.21
N SER A 514 4.77 -8.99 -17.00
CA SER A 514 3.55 -8.20 -16.77
C SER A 514 3.67 -7.39 -15.47
N PHE A 515 2.94 -6.29 -15.39
CA PHE A 515 2.94 -5.37 -14.24
C PHE A 515 1.64 -5.49 -13.46
N LEU A 516 1.74 -5.39 -12.14
CA LEU A 516 0.63 -5.23 -11.21
C LEU A 516 0.81 -3.89 -10.51
N SER A 517 -0.20 -3.03 -10.54
CA SER A 517 -0.11 -1.67 -10.01
C SER A 517 -1.39 -1.18 -9.36
N GLY A 518 -1.23 -0.45 -8.28
CA GLY A 518 -2.27 0.10 -7.44
C GLY A 518 -2.40 1.61 -7.59
N ASP A 519 -2.54 2.28 -6.44
CA ASP A 519 -2.43 3.72 -6.17
C ASP A 519 -2.84 4.69 -7.30
N VAL A 520 -4.10 4.58 -7.74
CA VAL A 520 -4.81 5.59 -8.57
C VAL A 520 -6.32 5.65 -8.30
N HIS A 521 -6.81 4.89 -7.32
CA HIS A 521 -8.22 4.77 -6.93
C HIS A 521 -9.19 4.45 -8.11
N LEU A 522 -8.71 3.73 -9.11
CA LEU A 522 -9.49 3.17 -10.22
C LEU A 522 -8.89 1.85 -10.73
N CYS A 523 -9.64 1.14 -11.57
CA CYS A 523 -9.15 -0.04 -12.28
C CYS A 523 -9.06 0.15 -13.80
N GLY A 524 -8.22 -0.67 -14.44
CA GLY A 524 -8.04 -0.68 -15.89
C GLY A 524 -6.93 -1.63 -16.33
N VAL A 525 -6.83 -1.84 -17.63
CA VAL A 525 -5.79 -2.72 -18.22
C VAL A 525 -5.12 -2.02 -19.38
N GLY A 526 -3.79 -2.13 -19.42
CA GLY A 526 -2.95 -1.67 -20.52
C GLY A 526 -1.92 -2.72 -20.93
N ARG A 527 -1.15 -2.43 -21.97
CA ARG A 527 0.07 -3.15 -22.31
C ARG A 527 1.09 -2.27 -23.03
N PHE A 528 2.36 -2.48 -22.74
CA PHE A 528 3.42 -2.22 -23.72
C PHE A 528 3.28 -3.23 -24.86
N ARG A 529 3.67 -2.87 -26.07
CA ARG A 529 3.83 -3.80 -27.21
C ARG A 529 4.76 -3.24 -28.28
N THR A 530 5.17 -4.09 -29.21
CA THR A 530 5.84 -3.65 -30.43
C THR A 530 4.95 -2.65 -31.20
N ALA A 531 5.54 -1.52 -31.58
CA ALA A 531 4.92 -0.51 -32.40
C ALA A 531 4.79 -1.03 -33.85
N VAL A 532 3.60 -0.92 -34.42
CA VAL A 532 3.30 -1.32 -35.80
C VAL A 532 2.49 -0.21 -36.48
N GLU A 533 2.91 0.18 -37.68
CA GLU A 533 2.22 1.21 -38.48
C GLU A 533 1.04 0.61 -39.27
N SER A 534 1.18 -0.65 -39.71
CA SER A 534 0.12 -1.48 -40.28
C SER A 534 0.54 -2.95 -40.26
N GLY A 535 -0.41 -3.87 -40.49
CA GLY A 535 -0.17 -5.32 -40.55
C GLY A 535 -0.74 -6.10 -39.36
N GLU A 536 -0.54 -7.42 -39.38
CA GLU A 536 -0.97 -8.31 -38.29
C GLU A 536 -0.04 -8.19 -37.08
N TYR A 537 -0.63 -8.17 -35.89
CA TYR A 537 0.09 -8.10 -34.62
C TYR A 537 -0.16 -9.36 -33.80
N ASN A 538 0.85 -10.24 -33.70
CA ASN A 538 0.79 -11.41 -32.83
C ASN A 538 1.38 -11.10 -31.45
N VAL A 539 0.50 -11.02 -30.44
CA VAL A 539 0.89 -10.83 -29.03
C VAL A 539 1.67 -12.02 -28.47
N ALA A 540 1.40 -13.23 -28.94
CA ALA A 540 1.97 -14.45 -28.38
C ALA A 540 3.50 -14.48 -28.56
N THR A 541 3.99 -14.11 -29.75
CA THR A 541 5.43 -13.99 -30.06
C THR A 541 6.04 -12.62 -29.73
N ASP A 542 5.23 -11.61 -29.39
CA ASP A 542 5.77 -10.27 -29.09
C ASP A 542 6.42 -10.22 -27.71
N SER A 543 7.75 -10.31 -27.68
CA SER A 543 8.56 -10.09 -26.47
C SER A 543 8.46 -8.67 -25.87
N ARG A 544 7.92 -7.69 -26.61
CA ARG A 544 7.58 -6.36 -26.04
C ARG A 544 6.19 -6.30 -25.41
N ALA A 545 5.36 -7.31 -25.62
CA ALA A 545 4.03 -7.34 -25.04
C ALA A 545 4.12 -7.61 -23.53
N MET A 546 3.97 -6.54 -22.75
CA MET A 546 3.99 -6.58 -21.29
C MET A 546 2.71 -5.91 -20.78
N TYR A 547 1.81 -6.72 -20.24
CA TYR A 547 0.52 -6.26 -19.75
C TYR A 547 0.70 -5.46 -18.46
N GLN A 548 -0.28 -4.62 -18.12
CA GLN A 548 -0.41 -4.04 -16.80
C GLN A 548 -1.85 -4.15 -16.33
N ILE A 549 -2.03 -4.69 -15.12
CA ILE A 549 -3.31 -4.73 -14.41
C ILE A 549 -3.30 -3.61 -13.37
N ILE A 550 -4.22 -2.66 -13.49
CA ILE A 550 -4.43 -1.60 -12.52
C ILE A 550 -5.62 -2.00 -11.65
N SER A 551 -5.40 -2.14 -10.33
CA SER A 551 -6.43 -2.58 -9.38
C SER A 551 -6.32 -1.83 -8.05
N SER A 552 -6.89 -0.63 -8.02
CA SER A 552 -6.98 0.27 -6.86
C SER A 552 -8.39 0.89 -6.82
N ALA A 553 -9.02 1.19 -5.69
CA ALA A 553 -8.69 0.78 -4.32
C ALA A 553 -9.55 -0.43 -3.91
N ILE A 554 -9.07 -1.27 -2.99
CA ILE A 554 -9.95 -2.28 -2.37
C ILE A 554 -10.87 -1.64 -1.31
N VAL A 555 -10.41 -0.60 -0.62
CA VAL A 555 -11.17 0.08 0.45
C VAL A 555 -11.43 1.55 0.16
N ASN A 556 -10.42 2.30 -0.30
CA ASN A 556 -10.48 3.76 -0.44
C ASN A 556 -11.56 4.24 -1.42
N ALA A 557 -11.94 5.52 -1.31
CA ALA A 557 -12.92 6.12 -2.21
C ALA A 557 -12.39 6.18 -3.66
N PRO A 558 -13.22 5.90 -4.68
CA PRO A 558 -12.80 6.01 -6.07
C PRO A 558 -12.36 7.42 -6.48
N GLY A 559 -11.39 7.50 -7.40
CA GLY A 559 -10.77 8.76 -7.82
C GLY A 559 -11.77 9.75 -8.45
N PRO A 560 -11.51 11.08 -8.40
CA PRO A 560 -12.47 12.08 -8.85
C PRO A 560 -12.86 11.93 -10.32
N GLN A 561 -14.15 11.72 -10.60
CA GLN A 561 -14.69 11.49 -11.95
C GLN A 561 -14.26 12.54 -13.00
N GLY A 562 -14.01 13.78 -12.58
CA GLY A 562 -13.46 14.83 -13.45
C GLY A 562 -12.06 14.51 -13.97
N ILE A 563 -11.13 14.10 -13.11
CA ILE A 563 -9.76 13.68 -13.47
C ILE A 563 -9.83 12.42 -14.34
N ILE A 564 -10.66 11.45 -13.99
CA ILE A 564 -10.78 10.20 -14.74
C ILE A 564 -11.32 10.45 -16.15
N THR A 565 -12.35 11.30 -16.29
CA THR A 565 -12.85 11.76 -17.60
C THR A 565 -11.78 12.50 -18.41
N LEU A 566 -10.85 13.19 -17.74
CA LEU A 566 -9.74 13.90 -18.36
C LEU A 566 -8.62 12.94 -18.82
N LEU A 567 -8.29 11.90 -18.04
CA LEU A 567 -7.41 10.79 -18.45
C LEU A 567 -7.92 10.11 -19.73
N HIS A 568 -9.25 9.95 -19.86
CA HIS A 568 -9.91 9.46 -21.08
C HIS A 568 -9.77 10.37 -22.32
N THR A 569 -9.15 11.56 -22.23
CA THR A 569 -8.82 12.39 -23.40
C THR A 569 -7.49 12.00 -24.07
N ASN A 570 -6.60 11.26 -23.37
CA ASN A 570 -5.38 10.71 -23.96
C ASN A 570 -5.72 9.76 -25.13
N PRO A 571 -4.92 9.70 -26.21
CA PRO A 571 -5.06 8.65 -27.22
C PRO A 571 -5.05 7.24 -26.61
N ARG A 572 -5.77 6.28 -27.21
CA ARG A 572 -5.76 4.88 -26.73
C ARG A 572 -4.39 4.22 -26.88
N ILE A 573 -3.64 4.59 -27.92
CA ILE A 573 -2.30 4.08 -28.21
C ILE A 573 -1.34 5.27 -28.26
N LEU A 574 -0.26 5.20 -27.50
CA LEU A 574 0.85 6.16 -27.55
C LEU A 574 2.00 5.53 -28.36
N GLY A 575 2.53 6.28 -29.33
CA GLY A 575 3.61 5.83 -30.21
C GLY A 575 5.01 6.04 -29.59
N PRO A 576 6.08 5.45 -30.18
CA PRO A 576 7.47 5.58 -29.70
C PRO A 576 7.95 7.02 -29.41
N SER A 577 7.42 8.00 -30.16
CA SER A 577 7.70 9.43 -29.96
C SER A 577 7.12 10.03 -28.67
N ILE A 578 6.17 9.35 -28.03
CA ILE A 578 5.52 9.75 -26.76
C ILE A 578 5.93 8.80 -25.62
N THR A 579 6.11 7.51 -25.89
CA THR A 579 6.60 6.56 -24.87
C THR A 579 8.06 6.82 -24.52
N GLY A 580 8.85 7.34 -25.48
CA GLY A 580 10.29 7.52 -25.34
C GLY A 580 11.09 6.21 -25.39
N ILE A 581 10.49 5.14 -25.91
CA ILE A 581 11.06 3.78 -25.97
C ILE A 581 11.09 3.29 -27.41
N ALA A 582 12.26 2.80 -27.86
CA ALA A 582 12.45 2.38 -29.25
C ALA A 582 11.48 1.24 -29.65
N ASN A 583 10.79 1.42 -30.78
CA ASN A 583 9.84 0.47 -31.36
C ASN A 583 8.76 -0.04 -30.39
N THR A 584 8.43 0.72 -29.34
CA THR A 584 7.46 0.33 -28.31
C THR A 584 6.31 1.32 -28.24
N SER A 585 5.09 0.80 -28.38
CA SER A 585 3.84 1.51 -28.11
C SER A 585 3.29 1.14 -26.74
N GLU A 586 2.57 2.07 -26.13
CA GLU A 586 1.71 1.81 -24.98
C GLU A 586 0.26 1.81 -25.46
N GLU A 587 -0.52 0.82 -25.05
CA GLU A 587 -1.92 0.65 -25.43
C GLU A 587 -2.79 0.43 -24.18
N MET A 588 -3.82 1.24 -24.00
CA MET A 588 -4.92 0.93 -23.07
C MET A 588 -5.95 0.04 -23.77
N PHE A 589 -6.56 -0.88 -23.03
CA PHE A 589 -7.67 -1.71 -23.52
C PHE A 589 -9.01 -1.01 -23.27
N ASP A 590 -9.95 -1.11 -24.22
CA ASP A 590 -11.35 -0.71 -24.01
C ASP A 590 -12.11 -1.85 -23.31
N LEU A 591 -11.72 -2.17 -22.06
CA LEU A 591 -12.22 -3.30 -21.28
C LEU A 591 -13.68 -3.11 -20.81
N PHE A 592 -14.03 -1.89 -20.41
CA PHE A 592 -15.31 -1.55 -19.78
C PHE A 592 -16.33 -1.11 -20.83
N GLU A 593 -16.82 -2.05 -21.65
CA GLU A 593 -17.94 -1.82 -22.58
C GLU A 593 -19.24 -1.38 -21.86
N LYS A 594 -19.40 -1.83 -20.62
CA LYS A 594 -20.52 -1.50 -19.72
C LYS A 594 -20.02 -1.31 -18.29
N ASP A 595 -20.74 -0.50 -17.53
CA ASP A 595 -20.63 -0.43 -16.07
C ASP A 595 -21.32 -1.64 -15.41
N VAL A 596 -21.15 -1.79 -14.10
CA VAL A 596 -21.64 -2.92 -13.27
C VAL A 596 -23.16 -3.08 -13.26
N ASP A 597 -23.91 -2.02 -13.55
CA ASP A 597 -25.37 -2.00 -13.69
C ASP A 597 -25.85 -2.37 -15.12
N GLY A 598 -24.92 -2.57 -16.06
CA GLY A 598 -25.17 -2.85 -17.46
C GLY A 598 -25.27 -1.61 -18.37
N THR A 599 -25.12 -0.40 -17.84
CA THR A 599 -25.10 0.87 -18.60
C THR A 599 -23.91 0.89 -19.56
N VAL A 600 -24.16 1.19 -20.84
CA VAL A 600 -23.09 1.26 -21.87
C VAL A 600 -22.21 2.49 -21.66
N LEU A 601 -20.90 2.27 -21.52
CA LEU A 601 -19.94 3.33 -21.24
C LEU A 601 -19.40 3.97 -22.53
N GLN A 602 -19.25 5.30 -22.50
CA GLN A 602 -18.47 6.05 -23.50
C GLN A 602 -16.97 5.94 -23.22
N ASN A 603 -16.60 5.95 -21.93
CA ASN A 603 -15.24 5.94 -21.42
C ASN A 603 -14.87 4.51 -20.97
N LYS A 604 -14.27 3.72 -21.86
CA LYS A 604 -14.15 2.25 -21.71
C LYS A 604 -12.83 1.73 -21.14
N ARG A 605 -11.84 2.59 -20.90
CA ARG A 605 -10.45 2.22 -20.58
C ARG A 605 -10.09 2.13 -19.09
N LEU A 606 -10.83 2.84 -18.24
CA LEU A 606 -10.61 3.00 -16.80
C LEU A 606 -11.99 3.12 -16.13
N LEU A 607 -12.18 2.47 -14.98
CA LEU A 607 -13.44 2.47 -14.23
C LEU A 607 -13.23 2.86 -12.76
N ALA A 608 -13.99 3.88 -12.32
CA ALA A 608 -13.86 4.55 -11.03
C ALA A 608 -14.72 3.89 -9.94
N ARG A 609 -14.30 2.70 -9.48
CA ARG A 609 -15.03 1.89 -8.48
C ARG A 609 -14.04 1.11 -7.61
N ARG A 610 -14.42 0.76 -6.38
CA ARG A 610 -13.59 -0.12 -5.56
C ARG A 610 -13.50 -1.50 -6.20
N ASN A 611 -12.34 -2.13 -6.09
CA ASN A 611 -12.04 -3.37 -6.79
C ASN A 611 -10.86 -4.12 -6.20
N TRP A 612 -10.75 -5.38 -6.57
CA TRP A 612 -9.59 -6.24 -6.39
C TRP A 612 -9.45 -7.14 -7.63
N SER A 613 -8.33 -7.84 -7.80
CA SER A 613 -8.12 -8.70 -8.97
C SER A 613 -7.66 -10.11 -8.59
N SER A 614 -8.04 -11.09 -9.40
CA SER A 614 -7.73 -12.52 -9.22
C SER A 614 -7.05 -13.11 -10.44
N PHE A 615 -6.06 -13.99 -10.21
CA PHE A 615 -5.19 -14.57 -11.22
C PHE A 615 -5.25 -16.11 -11.12
N GLU A 616 -5.63 -16.76 -12.23
CA GLU A 616 -5.76 -18.21 -12.31
C GLU A 616 -5.01 -18.74 -13.54
N ALA A 617 -4.07 -19.66 -13.30
CA ALA A 617 -3.27 -20.26 -14.37
C ALA A 617 -4.08 -21.34 -15.12
N ARG A 618 -4.04 -21.28 -16.43
CA ARG A 618 -4.78 -22.15 -17.36
C ARG A 618 -3.94 -23.34 -17.81
N THR A 619 -4.58 -24.33 -18.42
CA THR A 619 -3.94 -25.55 -18.93
C THR A 619 -2.99 -25.33 -20.12
N ASP A 620 -3.19 -24.24 -20.87
CA ASP A 620 -2.25 -23.73 -21.89
C ASP A 620 -1.03 -23.00 -21.28
N GLY A 621 -1.11 -22.65 -19.98
CA GLY A 621 -0.11 -21.88 -19.25
C GLY A 621 -0.27 -20.36 -19.33
N ALA A 622 -1.31 -19.85 -19.99
CA ALA A 622 -1.73 -18.45 -19.85
C ALA A 622 -2.34 -18.21 -18.46
N TYR A 623 -2.51 -16.94 -18.08
CA TYR A 623 -3.30 -16.55 -16.92
C TYR A 623 -4.64 -15.96 -17.37
N SER A 624 -5.75 -16.48 -16.84
CA SER A 624 -7.01 -15.72 -16.76
C SER A 624 -6.86 -14.73 -15.60
N VAL A 625 -7.25 -13.48 -15.86
CA VAL A 625 -7.22 -12.39 -14.88
C VAL A 625 -8.59 -11.73 -14.86
N GLN A 626 -9.20 -11.68 -13.69
CA GLN A 626 -10.49 -11.02 -13.47
C GLN A 626 -10.32 -9.85 -12.51
N ILE A 627 -10.80 -8.67 -12.90
CA ILE A 627 -10.94 -7.50 -12.02
C ILE A 627 -12.37 -7.50 -11.49
N HIS A 628 -12.53 -7.68 -10.18
CA HIS A 628 -13.80 -7.77 -9.45
C HIS A 628 -14.21 -6.39 -8.95
N VAL A 629 -15.24 -5.79 -9.54
CA VAL A 629 -15.59 -4.38 -9.37
C VAL A 629 -16.87 -4.19 -8.55
N GLU A 630 -16.85 -3.23 -7.62
CA GLU A 630 -17.92 -2.92 -6.66
C GLU A 630 -19.27 -2.58 -7.31
N ASN A 631 -20.32 -3.30 -6.88
CA ASN A 631 -21.69 -3.20 -7.37
C ASN A 631 -22.65 -2.74 -6.25
N GLY A 632 -22.20 -1.82 -5.39
CA GLY A 632 -22.92 -1.42 -4.17
C GLY A 632 -23.08 -2.60 -3.21
N ASP A 633 -24.31 -2.83 -2.73
CA ASP A 633 -24.63 -3.95 -1.83
C ASP A 633 -24.71 -5.33 -2.53
N SER A 634 -24.43 -5.40 -3.85
CA SER A 634 -24.48 -6.64 -4.64
C SER A 634 -23.12 -7.30 -4.80
N GLU A 635 -23.11 -8.55 -5.29
CA GLU A 635 -21.88 -9.24 -5.72
C GLU A 635 -21.12 -8.40 -6.77
N SER A 636 -19.79 -8.43 -6.69
CA SER A 636 -18.94 -7.70 -7.63
C SER A 636 -19.08 -8.22 -9.06
N ILE A 637 -18.80 -7.35 -10.03
CA ILE A 637 -18.82 -7.71 -11.46
C ILE A 637 -17.37 -7.91 -11.93
N ALA A 638 -17.09 -9.13 -12.41
CA ALA A 638 -15.80 -9.52 -12.94
C ALA A 638 -15.61 -9.06 -14.40
N TYR A 639 -14.54 -8.33 -14.68
CA TYR A 639 -14.07 -7.99 -16.02
C TYR A 639 -12.80 -8.81 -16.33
N GLU A 640 -12.84 -9.65 -17.38
CA GLU A 640 -11.78 -10.63 -17.66
C GLU A 640 -10.83 -10.20 -18.78
N ILE A 641 -9.54 -10.50 -18.61
CA ILE A 641 -8.49 -10.42 -19.63
C ILE A 641 -7.57 -11.65 -19.52
N GLU A 642 -7.01 -12.09 -20.66
CA GLU A 642 -6.02 -13.17 -20.70
C GLU A 642 -4.59 -12.61 -20.87
N ILE A 643 -3.65 -13.09 -20.06
CA ILE A 643 -2.20 -12.86 -20.20
C ILE A 643 -1.57 -14.13 -20.78
N PRO A 644 -1.29 -14.18 -22.09
CA PRO A 644 -0.72 -15.36 -22.75
C PRO A 644 0.77 -15.52 -22.42
N VAL A 645 1.28 -16.75 -22.50
CA VAL A 645 2.72 -17.04 -22.49
C VAL A 645 3.46 -16.31 -23.62
N LEU A 646 4.80 -16.29 -23.56
CA LEU A 646 5.63 -15.90 -24.70
C LEU A 646 5.95 -17.15 -25.54
N GLU A 647 5.49 -17.16 -26.78
CA GLU A 647 5.81 -18.18 -27.80
C GLU A 647 7.19 -17.91 -28.44
N LYS A 648 7.75 -18.96 -29.04
CA LYS A 648 9.13 -19.01 -29.58
C LYS A 648 9.23 -18.72 -31.08
#